data_AF-A0A959V450-F1
#
_entry.id   AF-A0A959V450-F1
#
_cell.length_a   1.000
_cell.length_b   1.000
_cell.length_c   1.000
_cell.angle_alpha   90.00
_cell.angle_beta   90.00
_cell.angle_gamma   90.00
#
_symmetry.space_group_name_H-M   'P 1'
#
loop_
_entity.id
_entity.type
_entity.pdbx_description
1 polymer ?
#
loop_
_entity_poly.entity_id
_entity_poly.type
_entity_poly.pdbx_seq_one_letter_code
_entity_poly.pdbx_strand_id
1 'polypeptide(L)'
;EPNETVTFSIIGISAGLTLGTSTVATLTIADNDSPPTVLAPGDLLVVGVNANDGACGGSTGLDEVSFFCFQDIVPGTILDLTDCGYQRNLAGLWGDNEGAVRMTRTGPTIPAGQVITFRIPNSFGAGNVVALAPDAGWTCTPFPTFTAAVNLNVNGDQLFFMQSYSGIGATWSNPAGTHNADYTGTVLYGFSTNGQWLDFGNSNQQSGLPPSMECFSMAPTTASDWSKYNGLLTATNQRGWIIRVDDATNWASFGDCNAYAAGGYDWTLAPILPITTVGFTPGLWTGQRSTDWFDCINWDDARVPVAATDVVVDQSALRNCVVGGGGAAVCNDLNVRSTGATRTLSVNGASSLTAGGDVACERLGGTGLVGMVIAASSTFQGGSLRVASVNGASLEGLFRCSDPTSQLQVLGNVDVQPGGYLDLGGAGAELRIGGDYTNSAGDVHFNDATATLTFNGTVDQTVDHSATEFVGRLRVDKPSGDLYLSSALGDLIVRNNLDLLQGRVFPGTGPYLQLQDNATATNASDLSFVHGMLVKVGNDAFTFPVGKGNLLRPIGISTVSSASDALVAEYYPADPNVVVGGAMGPGLDHISSCEYWLLEPHTGTPTANVTLTWRDPYSCEVTNLPDLRIAHYDGPTDTWYDRGNGGTTGNLLNGTIELPASHAFAAQQPYWALASVNNENPLPIELLAFSGRREGEQVRLEWVTASEQDND
;
A
#
# COMPACT_ATOMS: atom_id res chain seq x y z
N GLU A 1 35.50 -29.37 6.82
CA GLU A 1 36.58 -30.21 6.25
C GLU A 1 35.97 -31.53 5.76
N PRO A 2 36.56 -32.33 4.86
CA PRO A 2 36.00 -33.65 4.55
C PRO A 2 36.08 -34.60 5.75
N ASN A 3 35.19 -35.60 5.83
CA ASN A 3 35.28 -36.67 6.84
C ASN A 3 36.69 -37.24 6.90
N GLU A 4 37.26 -37.32 8.10
CA GLU A 4 38.57 -37.88 8.31
C GLU A 4 38.46 -39.40 8.45
N THR A 5 39.35 -40.14 7.80
CA THR A 5 39.40 -41.61 7.94
C THR A 5 40.69 -42.02 8.59
N VAL A 6 40.58 -42.75 9.70
CA VAL A 6 41.70 -43.38 10.39
C VAL A 6 41.64 -44.87 10.11
N THR A 7 42.59 -45.37 9.32
CA THR A 7 42.72 -46.79 9.01
C THR A 7 43.69 -47.46 9.97
N PHE A 8 43.17 -48.34 10.83
CA PHE A 8 43.96 -49.21 11.69
C PHE A 8 44.31 -50.48 10.92
N SER A 9 45.61 -50.77 10.82
CA SER A 9 46.11 -52.01 10.20
C SER A 9 46.98 -52.77 11.19
N ILE A 10 46.71 -54.06 11.37
CA ILE A 10 47.56 -54.91 12.22
C ILE A 10 48.79 -55.32 11.40
N ILE A 11 49.94 -54.71 11.71
CA ILE A 11 51.21 -54.91 10.99
C ILE A 11 52.09 -56.04 11.54
N GLY A 12 51.70 -56.66 12.66
CA GLY A 12 52.42 -57.77 13.29
C GLY A 12 51.70 -58.30 14.52
N ILE A 13 52.00 -59.55 14.89
CA ILE A 13 51.44 -60.22 16.07
C ILE A 13 52.53 -60.90 16.88
N SER A 14 52.32 -61.00 18.19
CA SER A 14 53.20 -61.74 19.10
C SER A 14 53.16 -63.25 18.81
N ALA A 15 54.28 -63.93 19.08
CA ALA A 15 54.41 -65.37 18.85
C ALA A 15 53.32 -66.17 19.60
N GLY A 16 52.64 -67.06 18.88
CA GLY A 16 51.56 -67.92 19.41
C GLY A 16 50.14 -67.46 19.11
N LEU A 17 49.95 -66.32 18.45
CA LEU A 17 48.64 -65.84 17.98
C LEU A 17 48.48 -66.06 16.47
N THR A 18 47.23 -66.03 15.98
CA THR A 18 46.88 -66.11 14.55
C THR A 18 45.93 -64.97 14.21
N LEU A 19 46.19 -64.23 13.12
CA LEU A 19 45.29 -63.19 12.64
C LEU A 19 44.06 -63.81 11.94
N GLY A 20 42.89 -63.22 12.17
CA GLY A 20 41.67 -63.50 11.40
C GLY A 20 41.72 -62.90 10.00
N THR A 21 40.64 -63.08 9.24
CA THR A 21 40.53 -62.62 7.83
C THR A 21 40.43 -61.11 7.65
N SER A 22 40.07 -60.37 8.71
CA SER A 22 40.06 -58.90 8.70
C SER A 22 41.22 -58.36 9.52
N THR A 23 42.21 -57.77 8.85
CA THR A 23 43.41 -57.16 9.46
C THR A 23 43.39 -55.64 9.40
N VAL A 24 42.31 -55.07 8.86
CA VAL A 24 42.12 -53.63 8.65
C VAL A 24 40.76 -53.22 9.22
N ALA A 25 40.75 -52.16 10.02
CA ALA A 25 39.54 -51.51 10.50
C ALA A 25 39.62 -50.01 10.19
N THR A 26 38.54 -49.44 9.65
CA THR A 26 38.47 -48.01 9.36
C THR A 26 37.53 -47.35 10.34
N LEU A 27 38.02 -46.32 11.04
CA LEU A 27 37.21 -45.38 11.81
C LEU A 27 37.01 -44.14 10.95
N THR A 28 35.76 -43.84 10.62
CA THR A 28 35.41 -42.56 10.00
C THR A 28 35.04 -41.59 11.12
N ILE A 29 35.78 -40.49 11.21
CA ILE A 29 35.46 -39.36 12.08
C ILE A 29 34.64 -38.40 11.21
N ALA A 30 33.37 -38.24 11.54
CA ALA A 30 32.52 -37.27 10.85
C ALA A 30 33.00 -35.85 11.19
N ASP A 31 33.09 -34.99 10.16
CA ASP A 31 33.31 -33.55 10.39
C ASP A 31 32.17 -33.00 11.27
N ASN A 32 32.54 -32.39 12.38
CA ASN A 32 31.63 -31.78 13.36
C ASN A 32 31.90 -30.27 13.53
N ASP A 33 32.70 -29.67 12.64
CA ASP A 33 33.04 -28.24 12.68
C ASP A 33 32.08 -27.39 11.82
N SER A 34 31.22 -28.04 11.02
CA SER A 34 30.13 -27.37 10.31
C SER A 34 28.98 -27.08 11.28
N PRO A 35 28.44 -25.84 11.30
CA PRO A 35 27.31 -25.53 12.16
C PRO A 35 26.11 -26.44 11.81
N PRO A 36 25.29 -26.82 12.81
CA PRO A 36 24.06 -27.56 12.59
C PRO A 36 23.17 -26.92 11.51
N THR A 37 22.49 -27.75 10.70
CA THR A 37 21.56 -27.27 9.67
C THR A 37 20.43 -26.47 10.30
N VAL A 38 20.19 -25.26 9.80
CA VAL A 38 19.03 -24.43 10.16
C VAL A 38 17.99 -24.54 9.06
N LEU A 39 16.79 -24.96 9.42
CA LEU A 39 15.67 -25.17 8.53
C LEU A 39 14.67 -24.03 8.69
N ALA A 40 14.11 -23.59 7.58
CA ALA A 40 12.95 -22.71 7.53
C ALA A 40 11.69 -23.54 7.25
N PRO A 41 10.47 -23.01 7.53
CA PRO A 41 9.26 -23.68 7.09
C PRO A 41 9.26 -23.87 5.58
N GLY A 42 8.92 -25.08 5.14
CA GLY A 42 9.07 -25.53 3.75
C GLY A 42 10.35 -26.32 3.47
N ASP A 43 11.34 -26.35 4.35
CA ASP A 43 12.55 -27.18 4.20
C ASP A 43 12.34 -28.65 4.59
N LEU A 44 11.18 -28.99 5.13
CA LEU A 44 10.79 -30.34 5.57
C LEU A 44 9.38 -30.67 5.06
N LEU A 45 9.18 -31.89 4.56
CA LEU A 45 7.86 -32.42 4.18
C LEU A 45 7.65 -33.82 4.75
N VAL A 46 6.46 -34.06 5.31
CA VAL A 46 6.00 -35.40 5.69
C VAL A 46 5.44 -36.12 4.47
N VAL A 47 5.81 -37.39 4.29
CA VAL A 47 5.38 -38.26 3.17
C VAL A 47 4.67 -39.53 3.63
N GLY A 48 4.69 -39.83 4.93
CA GLY A 48 3.95 -40.96 5.48
C GLY A 48 3.76 -40.87 6.98
N VAL A 49 2.56 -41.25 7.44
CA VAL A 49 2.20 -41.43 8.84
C VAL A 49 1.47 -42.76 9.01
N ASN A 50 1.86 -43.53 10.02
CA ASN A 50 1.29 -44.81 10.41
C ASN A 50 1.09 -44.81 11.93
N ALA A 51 -0.08 -44.40 12.40
CA ALA A 51 -0.44 -44.20 13.81
C ALA A 51 -1.11 -45.46 14.39
N ASN A 52 -0.32 -46.55 14.53
CA ASN A 52 -0.61 -47.84 15.20
C ASN A 52 -0.20 -49.06 14.32
N ASP A 53 1.06 -49.10 13.91
CA ASP A 53 1.73 -50.22 13.23
C ASP A 53 1.71 -51.53 14.05
N GLY A 54 1.58 -51.42 15.37
CA GLY A 54 1.53 -52.55 16.30
C GLY A 54 0.46 -53.60 15.96
N ALA A 55 -0.62 -53.21 15.27
CA ALA A 55 -1.67 -54.11 14.80
C ALA A 55 -1.20 -55.13 13.72
N CYS A 56 0.01 -54.96 13.17
CA CYS A 56 0.55 -55.78 12.07
C CYS A 56 1.74 -56.69 12.45
N GLY A 57 1.96 -56.90 13.74
CA GLY A 57 3.02 -57.80 14.25
C GLY A 57 4.14 -57.12 15.02
N GLY A 58 3.99 -55.81 15.31
CA GLY A 58 4.84 -55.06 16.22
C GLY A 58 4.36 -55.10 17.68
N SER A 59 5.03 -54.33 18.55
CA SER A 59 4.49 -54.01 19.89
C SER A 59 3.26 -53.11 19.75
N THR A 60 2.28 -53.25 20.66
CA THR A 60 1.02 -52.47 20.63
C THR A 60 1.31 -50.96 20.67
N GLY A 61 0.72 -50.18 19.74
CA GLY A 61 0.89 -48.72 19.69
C GLY A 61 2.26 -48.24 19.21
N LEU A 62 2.85 -48.90 18.20
CA LEU A 62 4.01 -48.35 17.48
C LEU A 62 3.52 -47.42 16.40
N ASP A 63 3.98 -46.18 16.37
CA ASP A 63 3.69 -45.27 15.26
C ASP A 63 4.94 -45.03 14.41
N GLU A 64 4.76 -44.64 13.16
CA GLU A 64 5.85 -44.24 12.28
C GLU A 64 5.53 -42.94 11.55
N VAL A 65 6.53 -42.08 11.42
CA VAL A 65 6.49 -40.89 10.59
C VAL A 65 7.68 -40.89 9.64
N SER A 66 7.40 -40.70 8.37
CA SER A 66 8.41 -40.59 7.30
C SER A 66 8.36 -39.20 6.68
N PHE A 67 9.52 -38.57 6.55
CA PHE A 67 9.68 -37.22 6.04
C PHE A 67 11.01 -37.09 5.31
N PHE A 68 11.21 -36.00 4.59
CA PHE A 68 12.52 -35.66 4.01
C PHE A 68 12.74 -34.16 4.08
N CYS A 69 14.00 -33.74 3.93
CA CYS A 69 14.40 -32.33 3.95
C CYS A 69 14.98 -31.89 2.61
N PHE A 70 14.86 -30.60 2.29
CA PHE A 70 15.46 -29.99 1.10
C PHE A 70 16.91 -29.53 1.30
N GLN A 71 17.39 -29.61 2.53
CA GLN A 71 18.76 -29.36 2.91
C GLN A 71 19.40 -30.64 3.47
N ASP A 72 20.72 -30.72 3.37
CA ASP A 72 21.50 -31.75 4.05
C ASP A 72 21.32 -31.62 5.57
N ILE A 73 21.15 -32.73 6.27
CA ILE A 73 21.07 -32.80 7.72
C ILE A 73 22.43 -33.27 8.25
N VAL A 74 23.25 -32.32 8.69
CA VAL A 74 24.60 -32.57 9.20
C VAL A 74 24.59 -33.01 10.69
N PRO A 75 25.67 -33.60 11.22
CA PRO A 75 25.81 -33.85 12.65
C PRO A 75 25.51 -32.59 13.50
N GLY A 76 24.82 -32.77 14.63
CA GLY A 76 24.41 -31.67 15.51
C GLY A 76 23.09 -31.00 15.14
N THR A 77 22.53 -31.24 13.95
CA THR A 77 21.20 -30.73 13.57
C THR A 77 20.13 -31.21 14.54
N ILE A 78 19.30 -30.27 15.01
CA ILE A 78 18.19 -30.51 15.92
C ILE A 78 16.88 -30.47 15.15
N LEU A 79 15.99 -31.40 15.46
CA LEU A 79 14.57 -31.38 15.12
C LEU A 79 13.79 -31.67 16.40
N ASP A 80 12.78 -30.87 16.71
CA ASP A 80 11.86 -31.11 17.82
C ASP A 80 10.54 -31.66 17.25
N LEU A 81 9.94 -32.65 17.92
CA LEU A 81 8.68 -33.30 17.53
C LEU A 81 7.69 -33.19 18.66
N THR A 82 6.45 -32.81 18.36
CA THR A 82 5.34 -32.84 19.32
C THR A 82 4.06 -33.30 18.65
N ASP A 83 3.21 -33.94 19.44
CA ASP A 83 1.79 -34.16 19.20
C ASP A 83 0.92 -33.18 19.99
N CYS A 84 1.47 -32.17 20.67
CA CYS A 84 0.66 -31.16 21.36
C CYS A 84 -0.12 -30.30 20.37
N GLY A 85 -1.43 -30.22 20.53
CA GLY A 85 -2.28 -29.35 19.70
C GLY A 85 -2.03 -27.85 19.92
N TYR A 86 -1.80 -27.11 18.84
CA TYR A 86 -1.77 -25.64 18.83
C TYR A 86 -3.20 -25.09 18.87
N GLN A 87 -3.43 -24.03 19.65
CA GLN A 87 -4.74 -23.40 19.83
C GLN A 87 -5.88 -24.39 20.15
N ARG A 88 -5.57 -25.53 20.77
CA ARG A 88 -6.60 -26.52 21.14
C ARG A 88 -7.58 -26.00 22.18
N ASN A 89 -7.15 -25.07 23.04
CA ASN A 89 -7.97 -24.49 24.11
C ASN A 89 -7.77 -22.96 24.24
N LEU A 90 -6.52 -22.50 24.28
CA LEU A 90 -6.18 -21.07 24.42
C LEU A 90 -5.59 -20.51 23.12
N ALA A 91 -5.97 -19.28 22.78
CA ALA A 91 -5.52 -18.62 21.57
C ALA A 91 -4.00 -18.34 21.62
N GLY A 92 -3.29 -18.60 20.52
CA GLY A 92 -1.84 -18.41 20.41
C GLY A 92 -0.97 -19.39 21.20
N LEU A 93 -1.53 -20.40 21.88
CA LEU A 93 -0.79 -21.25 22.81
C LEU A 93 -0.93 -22.74 22.48
N TRP A 94 0.00 -23.53 23.01
CA TRP A 94 0.07 -24.98 22.82
C TRP A 94 -0.59 -25.73 23.97
N GLY A 95 -1.11 -26.92 23.64
CA GLY A 95 -1.43 -27.95 24.61
C GLY A 95 -0.21 -28.37 25.42
N ASP A 96 -0.46 -28.92 26.59
CA ASP A 96 0.57 -29.24 27.59
C ASP A 96 0.38 -30.63 28.24
N ASN A 97 -0.57 -31.41 27.72
CA ASN A 97 -0.95 -32.74 28.21
C ASN A 97 -0.45 -33.90 27.34
N GLU A 98 0.34 -33.61 26.30
CA GLU A 98 0.90 -34.59 25.34
C GLU A 98 2.43 -34.53 25.39
N GLY A 99 3.13 -35.10 24.41
CA GLY A 99 4.58 -35.24 24.44
C GLY A 99 5.34 -34.23 23.60
N ALA A 100 6.62 -34.05 23.93
CA ALA A 100 7.57 -33.37 23.08
C ALA A 100 8.95 -34.04 23.19
N VAL A 101 9.61 -34.27 22.05
CA VAL A 101 10.92 -34.93 21.97
C VAL A 101 11.87 -34.13 21.09
N ARG A 102 13.09 -33.90 21.59
CA ARG A 102 14.20 -33.36 20.83
C ARG A 102 15.00 -34.48 20.18
N MET A 103 15.17 -34.42 18.88
CA MET A 103 15.95 -35.35 18.06
C MET A 103 17.20 -34.61 17.58
N THR A 104 18.39 -35.12 17.88
CA THR A 104 19.66 -34.53 17.47
C THR A 104 20.45 -35.51 16.63
N ARG A 105 20.91 -35.06 15.45
CA ARG A 105 21.70 -35.87 14.53
C ARG A 105 23.08 -36.16 15.14
N THR A 106 23.46 -37.43 15.23
CA THR A 106 24.78 -37.88 15.74
C THR A 106 25.58 -38.73 14.75
N GLY A 107 24.92 -39.31 13.74
CA GLY A 107 25.58 -40.00 12.64
C GLY A 107 26.02 -39.05 11.51
N PRO A 108 26.53 -39.60 10.39
CA PRO A 108 27.02 -38.82 9.23
C PRO A 108 25.98 -37.88 8.60
N THR A 109 26.37 -36.98 7.70
CA THR A 109 25.42 -36.14 6.96
C THR A 109 24.38 -36.99 6.20
N ILE A 110 23.10 -36.67 6.38
CA ILE A 110 21.99 -37.21 5.59
C ILE A 110 21.74 -36.21 4.43
N PRO A 111 21.86 -36.63 3.16
CA PRO A 111 21.74 -35.70 2.04
C PRO A 111 20.30 -35.23 1.84
N ALA A 112 20.13 -34.03 1.27
CA ALA A 112 18.82 -33.52 0.86
C ALA A 112 18.04 -34.55 0.01
N GLY A 113 16.74 -34.68 0.27
CA GLY A 113 15.87 -35.64 -0.40
C GLY A 113 15.86 -37.04 0.20
N GLN A 114 16.85 -37.40 1.03
CA GLN A 114 16.87 -38.67 1.74
C GLN A 114 15.68 -38.76 2.70
N VAL A 115 14.81 -39.75 2.49
CA VAL A 115 13.70 -40.01 3.41
C VAL A 115 14.27 -40.52 4.74
N ILE A 116 13.76 -39.95 5.83
CA ILE A 116 14.04 -40.27 7.22
C ILE A 116 12.74 -40.81 7.82
N THR A 117 12.84 -41.94 8.52
CA THR A 117 11.70 -42.52 9.24
C THR A 117 12.04 -42.62 10.71
N PHE A 118 11.18 -42.01 11.54
CA PHE A 118 11.18 -42.23 12.99
C PHE A 118 10.05 -43.18 13.36
N ARG A 119 10.34 -44.05 14.32
CA ARG A 119 9.36 -44.89 15.00
C ARG A 119 9.09 -44.32 16.39
N ILE A 120 7.83 -44.32 16.79
CA ILE A 120 7.33 -43.77 18.05
C ILE A 120 6.67 -44.91 18.83
N PRO A 121 7.39 -45.61 19.72
CA PRO A 121 6.79 -46.61 20.57
C PRO A 121 5.90 -45.95 21.63
N ASN A 122 4.79 -46.61 21.99
CA ASN A 122 3.96 -46.28 23.14
C ASN A 122 4.70 -46.49 24.49
N SER A 123 5.73 -45.67 24.71
CA SER A 123 6.60 -45.65 25.87
C SER A 123 7.06 -44.21 26.12
N PHE A 124 7.10 -43.80 27.38
CA PHE A 124 7.65 -42.51 27.78
C PHE A 124 9.14 -42.63 28.16
N GLY A 125 9.92 -41.59 27.86
CA GLY A 125 11.34 -41.51 28.21
C GLY A 125 12.30 -41.62 27.02
N ALA A 126 13.58 -41.86 27.29
CA ALA A 126 14.59 -42.12 26.26
C ALA A 126 14.23 -43.41 25.51
N GLY A 127 13.67 -43.27 24.31
CA GLY A 127 13.07 -44.37 23.54
C GLY A 127 11.64 -44.11 23.05
N ASN A 128 11.01 -43.02 23.46
CA ASN A 128 9.70 -42.61 22.91
C ASN A 128 9.75 -42.30 21.41
N VAL A 129 10.89 -41.81 20.90
CA VAL A 129 11.13 -41.66 19.46
C VAL A 129 12.47 -42.31 19.14
N VAL A 130 12.52 -43.13 18.08
CA VAL A 130 13.70 -43.90 17.68
C VAL A 130 13.89 -43.80 16.17
N ALA A 131 15.11 -43.45 15.72
CA ALA A 131 15.42 -43.43 14.29
C ALA A 131 15.42 -44.86 13.72
N LEU A 132 14.66 -45.05 12.64
CA LEU A 132 14.56 -46.33 11.93
C LEU A 132 15.41 -46.32 10.66
N ALA A 133 15.28 -45.28 9.85
CA ALA A 133 15.95 -45.16 8.55
C ALA A 133 16.32 -43.69 8.26
N PRO A 134 17.38 -43.39 7.49
CA PRO A 134 18.30 -44.34 6.84
C PRO A 134 19.27 -45.04 7.80
N ASP A 135 19.44 -44.51 9.02
CA ASP A 135 20.32 -45.07 10.04
C ASP A 135 19.86 -44.67 11.46
N ALA A 136 20.45 -45.30 12.48
CA ALA A 136 20.10 -45.09 13.89
C ALA A 136 20.88 -43.93 14.57
N GLY A 137 21.60 -43.10 13.82
CA GLY A 137 22.50 -42.06 14.32
C GLY A 137 21.77 -40.80 14.81
N TRP A 138 20.83 -40.97 15.73
CA TRP A 138 20.08 -39.88 16.34
C TRP A 138 20.01 -40.09 17.85
N THR A 139 20.10 -39.01 18.60
CA THR A 139 19.71 -39.01 20.02
C THR A 139 18.35 -38.37 20.16
N CYS A 140 17.40 -39.10 20.76
CA CYS A 140 16.04 -38.63 20.97
C CYS A 140 15.79 -38.49 22.48
N THR A 141 15.59 -37.26 22.93
CA THR A 141 15.45 -36.91 24.35
C THR A 141 14.15 -36.14 24.60
N PRO A 142 13.24 -36.64 25.45
CA PRO A 142 12.04 -35.89 25.83
C PRO A 142 12.37 -34.54 26.47
N PHE A 143 11.50 -33.56 26.29
CA PHE A 143 11.63 -32.27 26.97
C PHE A 143 11.43 -32.44 28.49
N PRO A 144 12.28 -31.83 29.35
CA PRO A 144 12.26 -32.09 30.78
C PRO A 144 10.95 -31.73 31.51
N THR A 145 10.18 -30.77 30.98
CA THR A 145 8.92 -30.29 31.57
C THR A 145 7.71 -31.11 31.15
N PHE A 146 7.88 -32.10 30.27
CA PHE A 146 6.82 -32.95 29.74
C PHE A 146 6.78 -34.28 30.49
N THR A 147 5.58 -34.75 30.79
CA THR A 147 5.35 -36.02 31.52
C THR A 147 4.60 -37.08 30.70
N ALA A 148 4.20 -36.75 29.47
CA ALA A 148 3.56 -37.64 28.53
C ALA A 148 4.45 -37.93 27.32
N ALA A 149 4.21 -39.07 26.68
CA ALA A 149 4.88 -39.52 25.47
C ALA A 149 4.29 -38.83 24.25
N VAL A 150 5.11 -38.55 23.22
CA VAL A 150 4.59 -38.29 21.87
C VAL A 150 3.97 -39.60 21.41
N ASN A 151 2.71 -39.58 20.99
CA ASN A 151 1.99 -40.79 20.60
C ASN A 151 0.81 -40.43 19.69
N LEU A 152 0.82 -40.91 18.45
CA LEU A 152 -0.27 -40.65 17.52
C LEU A 152 -1.47 -41.54 17.84
N ASN A 153 -2.56 -40.93 18.26
CA ASN A 153 -3.73 -41.65 18.72
C ASN A 153 -4.56 -42.22 17.56
N VAL A 154 -5.22 -43.36 17.82
CA VAL A 154 -6.22 -43.94 16.91
C VAL A 154 -7.42 -43.00 16.80
N ASN A 155 -7.97 -42.87 15.59
CA ASN A 155 -9.01 -41.91 15.18
C ASN A 155 -8.50 -40.47 14.97
N GLY A 156 -7.22 -40.32 14.64
CA GLY A 156 -6.64 -39.04 14.26
C GLY A 156 -5.91 -38.31 15.39
N ASP A 157 -4.89 -37.57 14.98
CA ASP A 157 -3.99 -36.78 15.81
C ASP A 157 -3.26 -35.73 14.95
N GLN A 158 -2.51 -34.84 15.61
CA GLN A 158 -1.60 -33.90 14.97
C GLN A 158 -0.15 -34.27 15.25
N LEU A 159 0.73 -33.81 14.36
CA LEU A 159 2.16 -33.91 14.53
C LEU A 159 2.82 -32.64 14.00
N PHE A 160 3.72 -32.06 14.77
CA PHE A 160 4.48 -30.90 14.36
C PHE A 160 5.98 -31.17 14.43
N PHE A 161 6.64 -30.97 13.30
CA PHE A 161 8.09 -30.82 13.26
C PHE A 161 8.45 -29.38 13.50
N MET A 162 9.42 -29.18 14.38
CA MET A 162 9.91 -27.87 14.78
C MET A 162 11.43 -27.90 14.87
N GLN A 163 12.03 -26.73 15.02
CA GLN A 163 13.46 -26.64 15.27
C GLN A 163 13.79 -25.53 16.26
N SER A 164 14.67 -25.91 17.19
CA SER A 164 15.41 -25.02 18.06
C SER A 164 16.87 -25.00 17.60
N TYR A 165 17.53 -23.84 17.64
CA TYR A 165 18.90 -23.68 17.16
C TYR A 165 19.90 -23.45 18.30
N SER A 166 21.14 -23.90 18.13
CA SER A 166 22.21 -23.72 19.12
C SER A 166 22.60 -22.23 19.24
N GLY A 167 22.12 -21.57 20.28
CA GLY A 167 22.38 -20.14 20.56
C GLY A 167 21.20 -19.46 21.25
N ILE A 168 19.99 -19.97 21.02
CA ILE A 168 18.80 -19.66 21.80
C ILE A 168 18.25 -21.01 22.26
N GLY A 169 18.31 -21.27 23.57
CA GLY A 169 17.60 -22.41 24.12
C GLY A 169 16.12 -22.18 23.91
N ALA A 170 15.54 -22.70 22.83
CA ALA A 170 14.09 -22.66 22.69
C ALA A 170 13.50 -23.32 23.93
N THR A 171 12.82 -22.51 24.73
CA THR A 171 12.13 -22.98 25.92
C THR A 171 10.77 -23.45 25.44
N TRP A 172 10.52 -24.74 25.59
CA TRP A 172 9.16 -25.25 25.63
C TRP A 172 8.67 -25.10 27.06
N SER A 173 7.93 -24.02 27.33
CA SER A 173 7.30 -23.85 28.63
C SER A 173 6.10 -24.79 28.71
N ASN A 174 6.02 -25.57 29.79
CA ASN A 174 4.88 -26.44 30.07
C ASN A 174 4.58 -26.33 31.58
N PRO A 175 3.64 -25.47 31.98
CA PRO A 175 3.22 -25.34 33.38
C PRO A 175 2.25 -26.45 33.83
N ALA A 176 1.91 -27.38 32.93
CA ALA A 176 1.09 -28.59 33.10
C ALA A 176 -0.37 -28.36 33.54
N GLY A 177 -1.31 -28.84 32.70
CA GLY A 177 -2.74 -28.90 32.98
C GLY A 177 -3.50 -27.58 32.77
N THR A 178 -2.87 -26.59 32.15
CA THR A 178 -3.46 -25.25 31.89
C THR A 178 -3.54 -24.91 30.41
N HIS A 179 -3.03 -25.75 29.52
CA HIS A 179 -3.09 -25.62 28.06
C HIS A 179 -2.55 -24.27 27.53
N ASN A 180 -1.53 -23.76 28.20
CA ASN A 180 -0.84 -22.50 27.93
C ASN A 180 0.67 -22.74 27.72
N ALA A 181 1.05 -23.89 27.16
CA ALA A 181 2.42 -24.13 26.79
C ALA A 181 2.83 -23.17 25.67
N ASP A 182 4.11 -22.83 25.63
CA ASP A 182 4.66 -21.91 24.63
C ASP A 182 5.98 -22.45 24.11
N TYR A 183 6.18 -22.31 22.80
CA TYR A 183 7.37 -22.75 22.08
C TYR A 183 7.98 -21.57 21.34
N THR A 184 9.26 -21.32 21.60
CA THR A 184 10.00 -20.15 21.09
C THR A 184 10.88 -20.45 19.87
N GLY A 185 10.87 -21.69 19.38
CA GLY A 185 11.58 -22.08 18.15
C GLY A 185 10.73 -21.88 16.89
N THR A 186 11.17 -22.49 15.79
CA THR A 186 10.49 -22.40 14.49
C THR A 186 9.65 -23.65 14.23
N VAL A 187 8.37 -23.49 13.92
CA VAL A 187 7.54 -24.58 13.38
C VAL A 187 7.92 -24.79 11.92
N LEU A 188 8.27 -26.02 11.55
CA LEU A 188 8.76 -26.35 10.21
C LEU A 188 7.67 -26.97 9.33
N TYR A 189 6.88 -27.88 9.90
CA TYR A 189 5.83 -28.57 9.19
C TYR A 189 4.77 -29.17 10.14
N GLY A 190 3.50 -29.10 9.76
CA GLY A 190 2.39 -29.75 10.47
C GLY A 190 1.78 -30.91 9.67
N PHE A 191 1.40 -31.99 10.34
CA PHE A 191 0.61 -33.07 9.74
C PHE A 191 -0.59 -33.41 10.62
N SER A 192 -1.77 -33.61 10.03
CA SER A 192 -2.98 -34.01 10.75
C SER A 192 -3.58 -35.26 10.12
N THR A 193 -3.67 -36.35 10.88
CA THR A 193 -4.38 -37.58 10.47
C THR A 193 -5.90 -37.44 10.60
N ASN A 194 -6.39 -36.35 11.22
CA ASN A 194 -7.81 -36.00 11.29
C ASN A 194 -8.40 -35.42 10.00
N GLY A 195 -7.53 -35.10 9.03
CA GLY A 195 -7.93 -34.59 7.72
C GLY A 195 -8.44 -33.15 7.69
N GLN A 196 -8.33 -32.44 8.81
CA GLN A 196 -8.56 -31.01 8.92
C GLN A 196 -7.77 -30.43 10.11
N TRP A 197 -7.62 -29.11 10.12
CA TRP A 197 -7.14 -28.33 11.25
C TRP A 197 -8.33 -27.62 11.90
N LEU A 198 -8.46 -27.73 13.21
CA LEU A 198 -9.58 -27.19 13.97
C LEU A 198 -9.09 -26.42 15.20
N ASP A 199 -9.26 -25.10 15.16
CA ASP A 199 -9.02 -24.24 16.32
C ASP A 199 -10.03 -24.56 17.44
N PHE A 200 -9.56 -24.53 18.69
CA PHE A 200 -10.38 -24.63 19.89
C PHE A 200 -11.23 -25.91 19.99
N GLY A 201 -10.79 -27.01 19.37
CA GLY A 201 -11.47 -28.30 19.44
C GLY A 201 -11.56 -28.90 20.85
N ASN A 202 -10.72 -28.42 21.78
CA ASN A 202 -10.63 -28.89 23.17
C ASN A 202 -10.47 -30.41 23.30
N SER A 203 -9.76 -30.99 22.33
CA SER A 203 -9.37 -32.41 22.29
C SER A 203 -7.85 -32.48 22.25
N ASN A 204 -7.31 -33.62 22.67
CA ASN A 204 -5.91 -33.94 22.49
C ASN A 204 -5.65 -34.39 21.03
N GLN A 205 -6.67 -34.89 20.34
CA GLN A 205 -6.58 -35.26 18.92
C GLN A 205 -6.77 -34.09 17.94
N GLN A 206 -7.01 -32.88 18.43
CA GLN A 206 -7.35 -31.74 17.57
C GLN A 206 -6.41 -30.58 17.80
N SER A 207 -6.03 -29.96 16.69
CA SER A 207 -5.15 -28.80 16.66
C SER A 207 -5.64 -27.79 15.64
N GLY A 208 -5.53 -26.53 16.01
CA GLY A 208 -5.43 -25.43 15.06
C GLY A 208 -4.11 -25.48 14.30
N LEU A 209 -3.98 -24.61 13.30
CA LEU A 209 -2.74 -24.50 12.53
C LEU A 209 -1.95 -23.27 12.99
N PRO A 210 -0.66 -23.41 13.36
CA PRO A 210 0.18 -22.25 13.69
C PRO A 210 0.25 -21.24 12.53
N PRO A 211 0.33 -19.93 12.82
CA PRO A 211 0.45 -18.91 11.78
C PRO A 211 1.60 -19.22 10.81
N SER A 212 1.40 -18.91 9.53
CA SER A 212 2.39 -19.14 8.46
C SER A 212 2.65 -20.61 8.08
N MET A 213 1.85 -21.57 8.57
CA MET A 213 1.94 -23.00 8.21
C MET A 213 0.91 -23.45 7.17
N GLU A 214 0.12 -22.52 6.60
CA GLU A 214 -1.00 -22.81 5.71
C GLU A 214 -0.59 -23.64 4.47
N CYS A 215 0.63 -23.43 3.96
CA CYS A 215 1.22 -24.21 2.87
C CYS A 215 2.38 -25.12 3.32
N PHE A 216 2.68 -25.15 4.61
CA PHE A 216 3.69 -26.02 5.21
C PHE A 216 3.02 -26.97 6.19
N SER A 217 1.86 -27.48 5.79
CA SER A 217 1.16 -28.51 6.51
C SER A 217 0.43 -29.44 5.55
N MET A 218 -0.04 -30.57 6.06
CA MET A 218 -0.87 -31.48 5.30
C MET A 218 -1.91 -32.16 6.19
N ALA A 219 -3.14 -32.23 5.70
CA ALA A 219 -4.23 -32.98 6.32
C ALA A 219 -5.01 -33.71 5.21
N PRO A 220 -4.85 -35.04 5.04
CA PRO A 220 -5.51 -35.79 3.96
C PRO A 220 -7.03 -35.70 4.07
N THR A 221 -7.75 -35.59 2.94
CA THR A 221 -9.22 -35.39 2.91
C THR A 221 -10.05 -36.49 3.58
N THR A 222 -9.45 -37.62 3.93
CA THR A 222 -10.10 -38.69 4.69
C THR A 222 -9.27 -38.99 5.93
N ALA A 223 -9.86 -38.73 7.09
CA ALA A 223 -9.27 -39.07 8.37
C ALA A 223 -8.86 -40.54 8.40
N SER A 224 -7.60 -40.79 8.70
CA SER A 224 -7.04 -42.13 8.76
C SER A 224 -5.74 -42.07 9.55
N ASP A 225 -5.57 -43.07 10.40
CA ASP A 225 -4.33 -43.29 11.14
C ASP A 225 -3.20 -43.77 10.22
N TRP A 226 -3.52 -44.15 8.97
CA TRP A 226 -2.58 -44.71 8.01
C TRP A 226 -2.65 -43.93 6.70
N SER A 227 -1.74 -42.96 6.52
CA SER A 227 -1.71 -42.11 5.33
C SER A 227 -0.32 -42.04 4.72
N LYS A 228 -0.23 -42.14 3.39
CA LYS A 228 1.03 -41.92 2.67
C LYS A 228 0.85 -41.16 1.37
N TYR A 229 1.86 -40.37 1.04
CA TYR A 229 2.03 -39.79 -0.27
C TYR A 229 2.23 -40.90 -1.31
N ASN A 230 1.43 -40.88 -2.37
CA ASN A 230 1.46 -41.85 -3.47
C ASN A 230 1.48 -41.16 -4.86
N GLY A 231 1.77 -39.86 -4.89
CA GLY A 231 1.90 -39.10 -6.11
C GLY A 231 3.22 -39.35 -6.86
N LEU A 232 3.51 -38.48 -7.82
CA LEU A 232 4.70 -38.57 -8.68
C LEU A 232 5.99 -38.23 -7.93
N LEU A 233 7.01 -39.08 -8.09
CA LEU A 233 8.36 -38.88 -7.53
C LEU A 233 9.37 -38.31 -8.55
N THR A 234 8.88 -37.73 -9.65
CA THR A 234 9.78 -37.15 -10.67
C THR A 234 10.51 -35.94 -10.12
N ALA A 235 11.76 -35.73 -10.56
CA ALA A 235 12.60 -34.63 -10.08
C ALA A 235 11.89 -33.27 -10.18
N THR A 236 11.92 -32.50 -9.09
CA THR A 236 11.40 -31.13 -9.03
C THR A 236 12.10 -30.35 -7.93
N ASN A 237 11.97 -29.03 -7.94
CA ASN A 237 12.48 -28.18 -6.87
C ASN A 237 11.61 -28.29 -5.61
N GLN A 238 12.06 -27.65 -4.54
CA GLN A 238 11.35 -27.57 -3.26
C GLN A 238 9.88 -27.20 -3.41
N ARG A 239 9.60 -26.16 -4.19
CA ARG A 239 8.24 -25.71 -4.48
C ARG A 239 7.37 -26.79 -5.12
N GLY A 240 7.84 -27.42 -6.19
CA GLY A 240 7.05 -28.44 -6.87
C GLY A 240 6.75 -29.63 -5.97
N TRP A 241 7.63 -29.93 -5.01
CA TRP A 241 7.35 -30.92 -3.97
C TRP A 241 6.29 -30.45 -2.97
N ILE A 242 6.37 -29.21 -2.47
CA ILE A 242 5.34 -28.62 -1.59
C ILE A 242 3.96 -28.70 -2.24
N ILE A 243 3.83 -28.27 -3.51
CA ILE A 243 2.56 -28.29 -4.25
C ILE A 243 2.01 -29.72 -4.38
N ARG A 244 2.88 -30.68 -4.68
CA ARG A 244 2.48 -32.09 -4.81
C ARG A 244 1.98 -32.67 -3.50
N VAL A 245 2.68 -32.36 -2.41
CA VAL A 245 2.38 -32.89 -1.08
C VAL A 245 1.13 -32.24 -0.50
N ASP A 246 0.90 -30.94 -0.73
CA ASP A 246 -0.31 -30.22 -0.32
C ASP A 246 -1.58 -30.74 -1.02
N ASP A 247 -1.45 -31.27 -2.24
CA ASP A 247 -2.57 -31.85 -2.97
C ASP A 247 -3.00 -33.21 -2.38
N ALA A 248 -4.12 -33.17 -1.64
CA ALA A 248 -4.73 -34.35 -1.01
C ALA A 248 -5.04 -35.50 -1.98
N THR A 249 -5.19 -35.24 -3.29
CA THR A 249 -5.40 -36.32 -4.27
C THR A 249 -4.17 -37.18 -4.51
N ASN A 250 -2.98 -36.69 -4.12
CA ASN A 250 -1.74 -37.45 -4.14
C ASN A 250 -1.53 -38.30 -2.88
N TRP A 251 -2.51 -38.35 -1.97
CA TRP A 251 -2.43 -39.13 -0.74
C TRP A 251 -3.38 -40.33 -0.77
N ALA A 252 -2.90 -41.45 -0.22
CA ALA A 252 -3.72 -42.63 0.04
C ALA A 252 -3.92 -42.79 1.55
N SER A 253 -5.17 -42.99 1.97
CA SER A 253 -5.57 -43.35 3.33
C SER A 253 -5.98 -44.83 3.37
N PHE A 254 -5.48 -45.56 4.35
CA PHE A 254 -5.69 -47.02 4.47
C PHE A 254 -6.57 -47.34 5.68
N GLY A 255 -7.24 -48.48 5.63
CA GLY A 255 -8.14 -48.93 6.70
C GLY A 255 -7.44 -49.69 7.83
N ASP A 256 -6.22 -50.19 7.58
CA ASP A 256 -5.40 -50.90 8.54
C ASP A 256 -3.92 -50.85 8.13
N CYS A 257 -3.04 -51.23 9.07
CA CYS A 257 -1.59 -51.24 8.86
C CYS A 257 -1.10 -52.27 7.82
N ASN A 258 -1.84 -53.35 7.53
CA ASN A 258 -1.41 -54.36 6.56
C ASN A 258 -1.61 -53.81 5.15
N ALA A 259 -2.75 -53.15 4.94
CA ALA A 259 -3.04 -52.42 3.71
C ALA A 259 -2.07 -51.25 3.53
N TYR A 260 -1.72 -50.54 4.60
CA TYR A 260 -0.67 -49.52 4.57
C TYR A 260 0.67 -50.13 4.12
N ALA A 261 1.14 -51.20 4.76
CA ALA A 261 2.41 -51.83 4.42
C ALA A 261 2.45 -52.38 2.98
N ALA A 262 1.33 -52.91 2.49
CA ALA A 262 1.24 -53.49 1.15
C ALA A 262 1.02 -52.48 0.02
N GLY A 263 0.48 -51.29 0.31
CA GLY A 263 0.13 -50.29 -0.70
C GLY A 263 1.21 -49.23 -0.93
N GLY A 264 1.25 -48.61 -2.11
CA GLY A 264 2.10 -47.43 -2.39
C GLY A 264 3.61 -47.64 -2.15
N TYR A 265 4.31 -46.56 -1.77
CA TYR A 265 5.74 -46.58 -1.47
C TYR A 265 6.05 -47.11 -0.06
N ASP A 266 7.17 -47.80 0.08
CA ASP A 266 7.77 -48.18 1.35
C ASP A 266 8.86 -47.17 1.72
N TRP A 267 8.54 -46.28 2.65
CA TRP A 267 9.41 -45.20 3.09
C TRP A 267 10.53 -45.67 4.02
N THR A 268 10.40 -46.86 4.63
CA THR A 268 11.41 -47.43 5.52
C THR A 268 12.67 -47.86 4.76
N LEU A 269 12.57 -48.05 3.44
CA LEU A 269 13.71 -48.26 2.56
C LEU A 269 14.57 -46.99 2.39
N ALA A 270 14.11 -45.86 2.91
CA ALA A 270 14.80 -44.57 2.83
C ALA A 270 15.27 -44.26 1.40
N PRO A 271 14.36 -44.08 0.43
CA PRO A 271 14.75 -43.60 -0.88
C PRO A 271 15.28 -42.15 -0.81
N ILE A 272 16.19 -41.80 -1.72
CA ILE A 272 16.57 -40.40 -1.97
C ILE A 272 15.65 -39.86 -3.05
N LEU A 273 14.79 -38.91 -2.66
CA LEU A 273 13.89 -38.23 -3.58
C LEU A 273 14.66 -37.20 -4.42
N PRO A 274 14.46 -37.19 -5.75
CA PRO A 274 15.20 -36.28 -6.61
C PRO A 274 14.72 -34.82 -6.42
N ILE A 275 15.64 -33.96 -6.01
CA ILE A 275 15.42 -32.51 -5.86
C ILE A 275 16.26 -31.76 -6.89
N THR A 276 15.66 -30.81 -7.59
CA THR A 276 16.40 -29.87 -8.45
C THR A 276 16.69 -28.58 -7.71
N THR A 277 17.84 -27.96 -7.97
CA THR A 277 18.36 -26.79 -7.23
C THR A 277 17.79 -25.45 -7.71
N VAL A 278 16.63 -25.43 -8.36
CA VAL A 278 16.00 -24.18 -8.81
C VAL A 278 15.38 -23.49 -7.61
N GLY A 279 15.93 -22.33 -7.22
CA GLY A 279 15.38 -21.49 -6.16
C GLY A 279 14.00 -20.92 -6.51
N PHE A 280 13.39 -20.28 -5.52
CA PHE A 280 12.13 -19.55 -5.66
C PHE A 280 12.34 -18.05 -5.51
N THR A 281 11.38 -17.26 -5.96
CA THR A 281 11.37 -15.80 -5.81
C THR A 281 10.25 -15.38 -4.87
N PRO A 282 10.55 -14.95 -3.63
CA PRO A 282 9.53 -14.44 -2.72
C PRO A 282 8.68 -13.35 -3.38
N GLY A 283 7.36 -13.42 -3.17
CA GLY A 283 6.41 -12.45 -3.74
C GLY A 283 6.15 -12.54 -5.25
N LEU A 284 6.73 -13.52 -5.96
CA LEU A 284 6.37 -13.78 -7.36
C LEU A 284 5.03 -14.53 -7.43
N TRP A 285 4.03 -13.91 -8.06
CA TRP A 285 2.75 -14.54 -8.32
C TRP A 285 2.89 -15.58 -9.45
N THR A 286 2.52 -16.82 -9.16
CA THR A 286 2.51 -17.93 -10.13
C THR A 286 1.08 -18.32 -10.54
N GLY A 287 0.09 -18.10 -9.66
CA GLY A 287 -1.32 -18.47 -9.89
C GLY A 287 -1.50 -19.96 -10.19
N GLN A 288 -0.70 -20.83 -9.55
CA GLN A 288 -0.63 -22.27 -9.83
C GLN A 288 -1.93 -23.02 -9.47
N ARG A 289 -2.54 -22.70 -8.33
CA ARG A 289 -3.74 -23.38 -7.82
C ARG A 289 -5.01 -22.64 -8.21
N SER A 290 -5.05 -21.34 -7.95
CA SER A 290 -6.24 -20.50 -8.12
C SER A 290 -5.87 -19.07 -8.52
N THR A 291 -6.84 -18.16 -8.45
CA THR A 291 -6.62 -16.71 -8.63
C THR A 291 -6.45 -15.97 -7.30
N ASP A 292 -6.65 -16.64 -6.18
CA ASP A 292 -6.77 -16.02 -4.85
C ASP A 292 -5.40 -15.60 -4.28
N TRP A 293 -5.23 -14.32 -3.95
CA TRP A 293 -4.05 -13.78 -3.27
C TRP A 293 -3.75 -14.50 -1.96
N PHE A 294 -4.77 -14.90 -1.20
CA PHE A 294 -4.60 -15.49 0.13
C PHE A 294 -4.30 -16.99 0.09
N ASP A 295 -4.34 -17.59 -1.10
CA ASP A 295 -3.90 -18.94 -1.34
C ASP A 295 -2.37 -18.94 -1.54
N CYS A 296 -1.65 -19.33 -0.48
CA CYS A 296 -0.18 -19.35 -0.46
C CYS A 296 0.44 -20.21 -1.58
N ILE A 297 -0.24 -21.23 -2.10
CA ILE A 297 0.26 -22.06 -3.21
C ILE A 297 0.36 -21.24 -4.51
N ASN A 298 -0.33 -20.10 -4.62
CA ASN A 298 -0.20 -19.24 -5.79
C ASN A 298 1.08 -18.39 -5.81
N TRP A 299 1.84 -18.28 -4.71
CA TRP A 299 3.07 -17.47 -4.61
C TRP A 299 4.31 -18.32 -4.66
N ASP A 300 5.34 -17.97 -5.43
CA ASP A 300 6.50 -18.82 -5.76
C ASP A 300 7.29 -19.37 -4.54
N ASP A 301 7.24 -18.70 -3.39
CA ASP A 301 7.80 -19.16 -2.12
C ASP A 301 6.81 -19.90 -1.20
N ALA A 302 5.60 -20.14 -1.68
CA ALA A 302 4.47 -20.76 -0.98
C ALA A 302 4.05 -19.99 0.28
N ARG A 303 4.17 -18.65 0.25
CA ARG A 303 3.79 -17.75 1.35
C ARG A 303 2.92 -16.62 0.83
N VAL A 304 1.89 -16.27 1.58
CA VAL A 304 1.15 -15.04 1.30
C VAL A 304 2.07 -13.85 1.59
N PRO A 305 2.19 -12.86 0.69
CA PRO A 305 3.02 -11.69 0.91
C PRO A 305 2.67 -10.95 2.20
N VAL A 306 3.71 -10.47 2.87
CA VAL A 306 3.60 -9.57 4.03
C VAL A 306 4.10 -8.18 3.66
N ALA A 307 3.98 -7.20 4.56
CA ALA A 307 4.38 -5.82 4.31
C ALA A 307 5.87 -5.62 3.96
N ALA A 308 6.72 -6.63 4.16
CA ALA A 308 8.13 -6.63 3.78
C ALA A 308 8.41 -7.35 2.45
N THR A 309 7.40 -7.92 1.79
CA THR A 309 7.54 -8.72 0.57
C THR A 309 7.29 -7.85 -0.66
N ASP A 310 8.26 -7.79 -1.58
CA ASP A 310 8.06 -7.20 -2.90
C ASP A 310 7.27 -8.15 -3.79
N VAL A 311 6.15 -7.67 -4.32
CA VAL A 311 5.24 -8.47 -5.14
C VAL A 311 5.47 -8.23 -6.62
N VAL A 312 5.50 -9.32 -7.39
CA VAL A 312 5.60 -9.31 -8.85
C VAL A 312 4.48 -10.14 -9.44
N VAL A 313 3.69 -9.55 -10.34
CA VAL A 313 2.70 -10.23 -11.18
C VAL A 313 3.12 -10.05 -12.64
N ASP A 314 3.66 -11.10 -13.25
CA ASP A 314 4.24 -11.04 -14.60
C ASP A 314 3.78 -12.17 -15.54
N GLN A 315 4.28 -12.15 -16.77
CA GLN A 315 3.93 -13.13 -17.81
C GLN A 315 4.13 -14.60 -17.44
N SER A 316 4.92 -14.92 -16.40
CA SER A 316 5.16 -16.31 -15.96
C SER A 316 3.96 -16.92 -15.25
N ALA A 317 3.07 -16.09 -14.69
CA ALA A 317 1.88 -16.53 -13.99
C ALA A 317 0.92 -17.29 -14.93
N LEU A 318 0.27 -18.34 -14.42
CA LEU A 318 -0.74 -19.09 -15.17
C LEU A 318 -2.11 -18.39 -15.16
N ARG A 319 -2.41 -17.63 -14.11
CA ARG A 319 -3.70 -16.99 -13.86
C ARG A 319 -3.50 -15.55 -13.38
N ASN A 320 -4.53 -14.71 -13.54
CA ASN A 320 -4.55 -13.37 -12.94
C ASN A 320 -4.65 -13.46 -11.42
N CYS A 321 -4.17 -12.42 -10.73
CA CYS A 321 -4.20 -12.33 -9.28
C CYS A 321 -5.47 -11.60 -8.82
N VAL A 322 -6.10 -12.06 -7.75
CA VAL A 322 -7.32 -11.51 -7.18
C VAL A 322 -7.17 -11.40 -5.67
N VAL A 323 -7.20 -10.18 -5.16
CA VAL A 323 -7.45 -9.91 -3.74
C VAL A 323 -8.97 -9.83 -3.59
N GLY A 324 -9.57 -10.80 -2.89
CA GLY A 324 -11.02 -10.91 -2.75
C GLY A 324 -11.50 -11.41 -1.39
N GLY A 325 -12.80 -11.67 -1.29
CA GLY A 325 -13.42 -12.28 -0.10
C GLY A 325 -13.45 -11.40 1.15
N GLY A 326 -13.26 -10.08 1.02
CA GLY A 326 -13.11 -9.17 2.15
C GLY A 326 -11.75 -9.27 2.85
N GLY A 327 -10.78 -9.97 2.24
CA GLY A 327 -9.43 -10.09 2.79
C GLY A 327 -8.61 -8.79 2.68
N ALA A 328 -7.60 -8.67 3.53
CA ALA A 328 -6.67 -7.55 3.60
C ALA A 328 -5.26 -7.97 3.18
N ALA A 329 -4.87 -7.62 1.96
CA ALA A 329 -3.55 -7.91 1.40
C ALA A 329 -2.56 -6.78 1.70
N VAL A 330 -1.30 -7.15 1.97
CA VAL A 330 -0.21 -6.21 2.21
C VAL A 330 1.04 -6.63 1.43
N CYS A 331 1.85 -5.67 1.00
CA CYS A 331 3.16 -5.89 0.37
C CYS A 331 4.08 -4.68 0.60
N ASN A 332 5.36 -4.83 0.31
CA ASN A 332 6.31 -3.70 0.24
C ASN A 332 6.10 -2.98 -1.10
N ASP A 333 6.80 -3.38 -2.17
CA ASP A 333 6.52 -2.90 -3.52
C ASP A 333 5.51 -3.80 -4.27
N LEU A 334 4.78 -3.24 -5.25
CA LEU A 334 3.85 -3.97 -6.10
C LEU A 334 4.11 -3.71 -7.58
N ASN A 335 4.61 -4.74 -8.28
CA ASN A 335 4.95 -4.67 -9.69
C ASN A 335 4.02 -5.57 -10.52
N VAL A 336 2.98 -4.98 -11.13
CA VAL A 336 2.17 -5.66 -12.14
C VAL A 336 2.73 -5.28 -13.51
N ARG A 337 3.69 -6.09 -13.99
CA ARG A 337 4.50 -5.78 -15.16
C ARG A 337 4.63 -6.99 -16.06
N SER A 338 4.52 -6.82 -17.38
CA SER A 338 4.67 -7.95 -18.30
C SER A 338 5.33 -7.58 -19.62
N THR A 339 6.22 -8.46 -20.09
CA THR A 339 6.85 -8.41 -21.42
C THR A 339 6.17 -9.30 -22.46
N GLY A 340 5.16 -10.07 -22.06
CA GLY A 340 4.55 -11.11 -22.88
C GLY A 340 3.04 -11.22 -22.66
N ALA A 341 2.58 -12.31 -22.06
CA ALA A 341 1.17 -12.56 -21.80
C ALA A 341 0.54 -11.47 -20.89
N THR A 342 -0.72 -11.13 -21.14
CA THR A 342 -1.48 -10.16 -20.33
C THR A 342 -1.69 -10.69 -18.92
N ARG A 343 -1.37 -9.87 -17.92
CA ARG A 343 -1.59 -10.20 -16.52
C ARG A 343 -2.10 -9.01 -15.75
N THR A 344 -3.13 -9.27 -14.96
CA THR A 344 -3.78 -8.27 -14.14
C THR A 344 -3.88 -8.72 -12.69
N LEU A 345 -3.96 -7.73 -11.81
CA LEU A 345 -4.35 -7.91 -10.42
C LEU A 345 -5.67 -7.17 -10.19
N SER A 346 -6.66 -7.82 -9.59
CA SER A 346 -7.89 -7.14 -9.18
C SER A 346 -8.10 -7.14 -7.67
N VAL A 347 -8.55 -6.03 -7.11
CA VAL A 347 -9.01 -5.93 -5.71
C VAL A 347 -10.53 -5.77 -5.72
N ASN A 348 -11.26 -6.73 -5.14
CA ASN A 348 -12.73 -6.77 -5.21
C ASN A 348 -13.36 -7.33 -3.93
N GLY A 349 -14.70 -7.30 -3.85
CA GLY A 349 -15.43 -7.91 -2.74
C GLY A 349 -15.21 -7.23 -1.40
N ALA A 350 -15.14 -5.89 -1.38
CA ALA A 350 -14.82 -5.09 -0.20
C ALA A 350 -13.48 -5.46 0.46
N SER A 351 -12.52 -5.92 -0.34
CA SER A 351 -11.15 -6.21 0.12
C SER A 351 -10.28 -4.98 0.19
N SER A 352 -9.12 -5.10 0.83
CA SER A 352 -8.08 -4.06 0.84
C SER A 352 -6.74 -4.57 0.31
N LEU A 353 -5.99 -3.69 -0.33
CA LEU A 353 -4.59 -3.90 -0.71
C LEU A 353 -3.76 -2.68 -0.33
N THR A 354 -2.75 -2.88 0.51
CA THR A 354 -1.79 -1.85 0.93
C THR A 354 -0.39 -2.24 0.46
N ALA A 355 0.16 -1.47 -0.49
CA ALA A 355 1.58 -1.49 -0.83
C ALA A 355 2.29 -0.38 -0.04
N GLY A 356 3.26 -0.75 0.80
CA GLY A 356 4.03 0.20 1.60
C GLY A 356 4.97 1.08 0.77
N GLY A 357 5.43 0.55 -0.37
CA GLY A 357 6.32 1.18 -1.32
C GLY A 357 5.67 1.41 -2.68
N ASP A 358 6.47 1.36 -3.74
CA ASP A 358 6.06 1.79 -5.07
C ASP A 358 5.17 0.77 -5.78
N VAL A 359 4.22 1.27 -6.57
CA VAL A 359 3.27 0.51 -7.36
C VAL A 359 3.47 0.81 -8.83
N ALA A 360 3.70 -0.24 -9.62
CA ALA A 360 3.91 -0.12 -11.05
C ALA A 360 2.93 -0.99 -11.84
N CYS A 361 2.18 -0.34 -12.74
CA CYS A 361 1.29 -0.97 -13.71
C CYS A 361 1.86 -0.74 -15.11
N GLU A 362 2.72 -1.67 -15.57
CA GLU A 362 3.52 -1.42 -16.79
C GLU A 362 3.50 -2.56 -17.81
N ARG A 363 3.13 -2.19 -19.04
CA ARG A 363 3.35 -3.03 -20.21
C ARG A 363 4.78 -2.81 -20.72
N LEU A 364 5.66 -3.79 -20.49
CA LEU A 364 7.09 -3.74 -20.86
C LEU A 364 7.38 -4.34 -22.24
N GLY A 365 6.42 -5.06 -22.83
CA GLY A 365 6.51 -5.69 -24.14
C GLY A 365 5.27 -6.52 -24.47
N GLY A 366 5.08 -6.89 -25.74
CA GLY A 366 3.87 -7.58 -26.20
C GLY A 366 2.68 -6.63 -26.40
N THR A 367 1.45 -7.15 -26.32
CA THR A 367 0.20 -6.37 -26.47
C THR A 367 -0.86 -6.78 -25.45
N GLY A 368 -1.84 -5.90 -25.23
CA GLY A 368 -2.98 -6.06 -24.32
C GLY A 368 -2.77 -5.43 -22.94
N LEU A 369 -3.82 -5.47 -22.11
CA LEU A 369 -3.82 -4.80 -20.80
C LEU A 369 -2.93 -5.51 -19.76
N VAL A 370 -2.17 -4.73 -19.02
CA VAL A 370 -1.38 -5.13 -17.84
C VAL A 370 -1.58 -4.10 -16.76
N GLY A 371 -1.86 -4.53 -15.54
CA GLY A 371 -1.99 -3.63 -14.40
C GLY A 371 -3.15 -4.02 -13.49
N MET A 372 -3.77 -3.01 -12.88
CA MET A 372 -4.65 -3.19 -11.73
C MET A 372 -6.08 -2.73 -11.98
N VAL A 373 -7.03 -3.43 -11.35
CA VAL A 373 -8.45 -3.04 -11.31
C VAL A 373 -8.98 -3.09 -9.87
N ILE A 374 -9.47 -1.98 -9.36
CA ILE A 374 -10.09 -1.84 -8.04
C ILE A 374 -11.62 -1.73 -8.21
N ALA A 375 -12.39 -2.54 -7.49
CA ALA A 375 -13.83 -2.64 -7.69
C ALA A 375 -14.58 -3.01 -6.40
N ALA A 376 -15.91 -2.98 -6.44
CA ALA A 376 -16.80 -3.54 -5.42
C ALA A 376 -16.50 -3.00 -4.00
N SER A 377 -16.49 -1.67 -3.87
CA SER A 377 -16.25 -0.94 -2.62
C SER A 377 -14.94 -1.34 -1.91
N SER A 378 -13.90 -1.65 -2.69
CA SER A 378 -12.60 -2.07 -2.15
C SER A 378 -11.70 -0.87 -1.83
N THR A 379 -10.61 -1.13 -1.10
CA THR A 379 -9.64 -0.09 -0.73
C THR A 379 -8.27 -0.40 -1.34
N PHE A 380 -7.63 0.60 -1.91
CA PHE A 380 -6.25 0.55 -2.37
C PHE A 380 -5.43 1.68 -1.75
N GLN A 381 -4.25 1.32 -1.26
CA GLN A 381 -3.21 2.25 -0.83
C GLN A 381 -1.86 1.85 -1.45
N GLY A 382 -1.13 2.81 -2.01
CA GLY A 382 0.25 2.63 -2.47
C GLY A 382 1.17 3.78 -2.05
N GLY A 383 2.49 3.56 -2.15
CA GLY A 383 3.54 4.59 -2.07
C GLY A 383 3.44 5.53 -3.27
N SER A 384 4.32 5.41 -4.27
CA SER A 384 4.13 6.10 -5.56
C SER A 384 3.46 5.18 -6.58
N LEU A 385 2.66 5.72 -7.49
CA LEU A 385 2.01 5.00 -8.58
C LEU A 385 2.62 5.39 -9.92
N ARG A 386 3.10 4.40 -10.68
CA ARG A 386 3.52 4.56 -12.07
C ARG A 386 2.65 3.73 -13.01
N VAL A 387 2.16 4.36 -14.07
CA VAL A 387 1.34 3.71 -15.10
C VAL A 387 1.96 3.99 -16.47
N ALA A 388 2.40 2.94 -17.19
CA ALA A 388 3.16 3.12 -18.44
C ALA A 388 3.00 1.95 -19.42
N SER A 389 3.30 2.20 -20.71
CA SER A 389 3.53 1.14 -21.68
C SER A 389 4.65 1.49 -22.65
N VAL A 390 5.45 0.49 -23.04
CA VAL A 390 6.42 0.64 -24.14
C VAL A 390 5.71 0.92 -25.48
N ASN A 391 4.43 0.54 -25.59
CA ASN A 391 3.58 0.87 -26.72
C ASN A 391 2.88 2.20 -26.44
N GLY A 392 3.61 3.31 -26.54
CA GLY A 392 3.15 4.63 -26.08
C GLY A 392 1.84 5.14 -26.68
N ALA A 393 1.39 4.60 -27.82
CA ALA A 393 0.11 4.95 -28.46
C ALA A 393 -1.08 4.10 -28.00
N SER A 394 -0.85 3.02 -27.24
CA SER A 394 -1.89 2.10 -26.79
C SER A 394 -2.02 2.13 -25.27
N LEU A 395 -3.25 2.25 -24.78
CA LEU A 395 -3.63 2.30 -23.37
C LEU A 395 -3.51 0.91 -22.73
N GLU A 396 -2.27 0.45 -22.48
CA GLU A 396 -1.97 -0.93 -22.11
C GLU A 396 -1.40 -1.11 -20.71
N GLY A 397 -0.77 -0.08 -20.13
CA GLY A 397 -0.51 -0.03 -18.69
C GLY A 397 -1.75 0.51 -18.00
N LEU A 398 -2.41 -0.27 -17.15
CA LEU A 398 -3.73 0.05 -16.62
C LEU A 398 -3.70 0.24 -15.10
N PHE A 399 -4.19 1.38 -14.63
CA PHE A 399 -4.70 1.49 -13.26
C PHE A 399 -6.16 1.92 -13.34
N ARG A 400 -7.07 1.02 -12.98
CA ARG A 400 -8.51 1.27 -13.07
C ARG A 400 -9.21 1.17 -11.73
N CYS A 401 -10.08 2.10 -11.42
CA CYS A 401 -11.19 1.94 -10.50
C CYS A 401 -12.48 1.75 -11.30
N SER A 402 -13.19 0.64 -11.10
CA SER A 402 -14.45 0.35 -11.81
C SER A 402 -15.68 0.47 -10.91
N ASP A 403 -15.50 0.92 -9.67
CA ASP A 403 -16.59 1.17 -8.72
C ASP A 403 -16.28 2.45 -7.92
N PRO A 404 -17.02 3.55 -8.14
CA PRO A 404 -16.73 4.86 -7.55
C PRO A 404 -16.83 4.89 -6.02
N THR A 405 -17.40 3.87 -5.37
CA THR A 405 -17.40 3.76 -3.91
C THR A 405 -16.08 3.23 -3.35
N SER A 406 -15.17 2.76 -4.21
CA SER A 406 -13.85 2.27 -3.79
C SER A 406 -12.96 3.44 -3.35
N GLN A 407 -12.10 3.19 -2.37
CA GLN A 407 -11.21 4.20 -1.81
C GLN A 407 -9.80 4.03 -2.39
N LEU A 408 -9.26 5.10 -2.97
CA LEU A 408 -7.95 5.09 -3.63
C LEU A 408 -7.02 6.13 -2.99
N GLN A 409 -5.87 5.68 -2.50
CA GLN A 409 -4.86 6.56 -1.92
C GLN A 409 -3.46 6.23 -2.47
N VAL A 410 -2.78 7.24 -2.97
CA VAL A 410 -1.35 7.19 -3.32
C VAL A 410 -0.64 8.16 -2.39
N LEU A 411 0.23 7.64 -1.52
CA LEU A 411 0.94 8.44 -0.52
C LEU A 411 2.01 9.34 -1.13
N GLY A 412 2.62 8.89 -2.22
CA GLY A 412 3.65 9.58 -2.99
C GLY A 412 3.12 10.10 -4.33
N ASN A 413 3.96 9.99 -5.35
CA ASN A 413 3.70 10.59 -6.66
C ASN A 413 2.78 9.71 -7.52
N VAL A 414 2.00 10.33 -8.39
CA VAL A 414 1.28 9.67 -9.49
C VAL A 414 1.95 10.07 -10.81
N ASP A 415 2.46 9.08 -11.53
CA ASP A 415 3.18 9.27 -12.79
C ASP A 415 2.53 8.46 -13.93
N VAL A 416 1.87 9.17 -14.83
CA VAL A 416 1.25 8.62 -16.05
C VAL A 416 2.17 8.90 -17.24
N GLN A 417 2.71 7.83 -17.80
CA GLN A 417 3.65 7.86 -18.92
C GLN A 417 2.97 7.40 -20.21
N PRO A 418 3.55 7.68 -21.40
CA PRO A 418 2.99 7.23 -22.67
C PRO A 418 2.55 5.76 -22.64
N GLY A 419 1.33 5.52 -23.14
CA GLY A 419 0.68 4.21 -23.16
C GLY A 419 0.19 3.68 -21.80
N GLY A 420 0.38 4.44 -20.71
CA GLY A 420 -0.31 4.25 -19.44
C GLY A 420 -1.77 4.72 -19.52
N TYR A 421 -2.63 4.24 -18.64
CA TYR A 421 -4.04 4.56 -18.64
C TYR A 421 -4.57 4.52 -17.21
N LEU A 422 -4.78 5.73 -16.67
CA LEU A 422 -5.39 5.97 -15.38
C LEU A 422 -6.88 6.23 -15.59
N ASP A 423 -7.71 5.37 -15.01
CA ASP A 423 -9.17 5.33 -15.23
C ASP A 423 -9.88 5.13 -13.89
N LEU A 424 -10.39 6.18 -13.27
CA LEU A 424 -11.03 6.18 -11.97
C LEU A 424 -12.51 5.79 -12.03
N GLY A 425 -13.06 5.45 -13.20
CA GLY A 425 -14.42 4.94 -13.32
C GLY A 425 -15.52 6.01 -13.26
N GLY A 426 -15.15 7.29 -13.38
CA GLY A 426 -16.08 8.41 -13.56
C GLY A 426 -16.66 9.00 -12.27
N ALA A 427 -17.93 9.43 -12.33
CA ALA A 427 -18.53 10.29 -11.31
C ALA A 427 -18.62 9.59 -9.94
N GLY A 428 -18.14 10.27 -8.91
CA GLY A 428 -18.15 9.80 -7.52
C GLY A 428 -16.85 9.13 -7.08
N ALA A 429 -15.99 8.71 -8.00
CA ALA A 429 -14.67 8.19 -7.67
C ALA A 429 -13.74 9.31 -7.18
N GLU A 430 -12.82 8.96 -6.28
CA GLU A 430 -11.81 9.87 -5.74
C GLU A 430 -10.45 9.18 -5.70
N LEU A 431 -9.43 9.88 -6.22
CA LEU A 431 -8.03 9.54 -6.00
C LEU A 431 -7.38 10.59 -5.10
N ARG A 432 -6.90 10.16 -3.93
CA ARG A 432 -6.16 11.00 -2.98
C ARG A 432 -4.66 10.86 -3.22
N ILE A 433 -3.97 11.99 -3.39
CA ILE A 433 -2.57 12.05 -3.79
C ILE A 433 -1.79 12.82 -2.72
N GLY A 434 -0.76 12.18 -2.15
CA GLY A 434 0.14 12.76 -1.16
C GLY A 434 1.40 13.43 -1.75
N GLY A 435 1.80 13.07 -2.97
CA GLY A 435 2.93 13.64 -3.71
C GLY A 435 2.53 14.37 -5.00
N ASP A 436 3.44 14.45 -5.96
CA ASP A 436 3.19 15.17 -7.22
C ASP A 436 2.30 14.35 -8.18
N TYR A 437 1.60 15.04 -9.08
CA TYR A 437 0.89 14.43 -10.21
C TYR A 437 1.58 14.82 -11.52
N THR A 438 1.93 13.83 -12.33
CA THR A 438 2.52 14.04 -13.65
C THR A 438 1.79 13.21 -14.71
N ASN A 439 1.30 13.85 -15.77
CA ASN A 439 0.81 13.19 -16.99
C ASN A 439 1.64 13.56 -18.22
N SER A 440 2.63 12.72 -18.52
CA SER A 440 3.52 12.85 -19.69
C SER A 440 2.98 12.20 -20.97
N ALA A 441 1.73 11.72 -20.96
CA ALA A 441 1.14 10.92 -22.04
C ALA A 441 0.05 11.65 -22.83
N GLY A 442 -0.55 12.70 -22.25
CA GLY A 442 -1.65 13.50 -22.81
C GLY A 442 -3.04 13.12 -22.26
N ASP A 443 -4.06 13.90 -22.61
CA ASP A 443 -5.42 13.84 -22.01
C ASP A 443 -6.08 12.46 -22.06
N VAL A 444 -5.94 11.72 -23.16
CA VAL A 444 -6.59 10.39 -23.30
C VAL A 444 -6.08 9.33 -22.32
N HIS A 445 -4.98 9.61 -21.62
CA HIS A 445 -4.35 8.71 -20.66
C HIS A 445 -4.88 8.91 -19.23
N PHE A 446 -5.62 9.98 -18.98
CA PHE A 446 -6.40 10.20 -17.77
C PHE A 446 -7.89 10.36 -18.15
N ASN A 447 -8.65 9.26 -18.13
CA ASN A 447 -10.03 9.27 -18.62
C ASN A 447 -11.05 9.49 -17.50
N ASP A 448 -11.04 10.66 -16.88
CA ASP A 448 -11.87 10.90 -15.69
C ASP A 448 -12.44 12.32 -15.61
N ALA A 449 -13.13 12.70 -16.67
CA ALA A 449 -13.87 13.95 -16.80
C ALA A 449 -14.82 14.29 -15.64
N THR A 450 -15.12 13.33 -14.76
CA THR A 450 -16.12 13.46 -13.69
C THR A 450 -15.64 12.97 -12.32
N ALA A 451 -14.42 12.41 -12.21
CA ALA A 451 -13.87 11.96 -10.93
C ALA A 451 -13.27 13.14 -10.12
N THR A 452 -12.96 12.87 -8.85
CA THR A 452 -12.28 13.81 -7.95
C THR A 452 -10.78 13.48 -7.86
N LEU A 453 -9.92 14.45 -8.13
CA LEU A 453 -8.52 14.42 -7.71
C LEU A 453 -8.36 15.26 -6.46
N THR A 454 -7.89 14.65 -5.38
CA THR A 454 -7.68 15.29 -4.09
C THR A 454 -6.20 15.37 -3.78
N PHE A 455 -5.67 16.58 -3.68
CA PHE A 455 -4.29 16.84 -3.26
C PHE A 455 -4.28 17.08 -1.75
N ASN A 456 -3.63 16.17 -1.01
CA ASN A 456 -3.65 16.14 0.46
C ASN A 456 -2.28 15.88 1.10
N GLY A 457 -1.20 16.16 0.37
CA GLY A 457 0.17 16.10 0.86
C GLY A 457 0.49 17.22 1.86
N THR A 458 1.50 17.00 2.69
CA THR A 458 1.97 17.94 3.72
C THR A 458 3.12 18.86 3.27
N VAL A 459 3.61 18.67 2.05
CA VAL A 459 4.59 19.53 1.40
C VAL A 459 3.98 20.14 0.16
N ASP A 460 4.67 21.07 -0.49
CA ASP A 460 4.26 21.58 -1.80
C ASP A 460 4.06 20.42 -2.78
N GLN A 461 2.94 20.43 -3.50
CA GLN A 461 2.62 19.45 -4.52
C GLN A 461 2.54 20.14 -5.87
N THR A 462 2.98 19.45 -6.90
CA THR A 462 2.99 19.94 -8.28
C THR A 462 2.05 19.12 -9.14
N VAL A 463 1.36 19.79 -10.05
CA VAL A 463 0.62 19.20 -11.16
C VAL A 463 1.34 19.57 -12.45
N ASP A 464 1.86 18.57 -13.15
CA ASP A 464 2.48 18.71 -14.46
C ASP A 464 1.80 17.82 -15.49
N HIS A 465 1.58 18.35 -16.69
CA HIS A 465 0.97 17.62 -17.79
C HIS A 465 1.42 18.14 -19.15
N SER A 466 1.50 17.22 -20.11
CA SER A 466 2.09 17.45 -21.43
C SER A 466 1.14 18.05 -22.48
N ALA A 467 -0.15 18.17 -22.17
CA ALA A 467 -1.21 18.79 -22.98
C ALA A 467 -2.33 19.28 -22.04
N THR A 468 -3.36 19.98 -22.53
CA THR A 468 -4.53 20.33 -21.71
C THR A 468 -5.08 19.11 -20.99
N GLU A 469 -5.26 19.23 -19.67
CA GLU A 469 -5.68 18.14 -18.79
C GLU A 469 -7.06 18.46 -18.22
N PHE A 470 -7.90 17.46 -18.03
CA PHE A 470 -9.25 17.68 -17.53
C PHE A 470 -9.57 16.85 -16.29
N VAL A 471 -10.18 17.48 -15.29
CA VAL A 471 -10.64 16.83 -14.08
C VAL A 471 -12.09 17.18 -13.79
N GLY A 472 -12.87 16.23 -13.25
CA GLY A 472 -14.23 16.50 -12.78
C GLY A 472 -14.24 17.48 -11.62
N ARG A 473 -13.63 17.07 -10.49
CA ARG A 473 -13.40 17.93 -9.33
C ARG A 473 -11.92 17.98 -8.99
N LEU A 474 -11.38 19.19 -8.86
CA LEU A 474 -10.10 19.43 -8.21
C LEU A 474 -10.36 19.79 -6.75
N ARG A 475 -9.90 18.95 -5.82
CA ARG A 475 -9.99 19.21 -4.38
C ARG A 475 -8.60 19.50 -3.82
N VAL A 476 -8.50 20.61 -3.10
CA VAL A 476 -7.31 21.04 -2.39
C VAL A 476 -7.59 20.88 -0.91
N ASP A 477 -7.01 19.83 -0.32
CA ASP A 477 -7.17 19.46 1.09
C ASP A 477 -5.78 19.24 1.70
N LYS A 478 -4.90 20.22 1.51
CA LYS A 478 -3.51 20.20 1.96
C LYS A 478 -3.40 20.73 3.40
N PRO A 479 -2.99 19.90 4.38
CA PRO A 479 -2.75 20.37 5.75
C PRO A 479 -1.61 21.39 5.85
N SER A 480 -0.67 21.36 4.90
CA SER A 480 0.45 22.29 4.75
C SER A 480 1.00 22.26 3.32
N GLY A 481 1.73 23.32 2.95
CA GLY A 481 2.22 23.52 1.58
C GLY A 481 1.12 23.95 0.60
N ASP A 482 1.51 24.25 -0.62
CA ASP A 482 0.62 24.75 -1.68
C ASP A 482 0.59 23.81 -2.90
N LEU A 483 -0.43 23.98 -3.75
CA LEU A 483 -0.57 23.26 -5.02
C LEU A 483 -0.09 24.14 -6.16
N TYR A 484 0.98 23.74 -6.84
CA TYR A 484 1.53 24.45 -7.99
C TYR A 484 1.10 23.77 -9.29
N LEU A 485 0.60 24.55 -10.25
CA LEU A 485 0.30 24.07 -11.59
C LEU A 485 1.48 24.47 -12.48
N SER A 486 2.39 23.53 -12.77
CA SER A 486 3.67 23.82 -13.43
C SER A 486 3.68 23.53 -14.93
N SER A 487 2.61 22.94 -15.46
CA SER A 487 2.50 22.57 -16.87
C SER A 487 2.75 23.75 -17.78
N ALA A 488 3.67 23.62 -18.74
CA ALA A 488 3.97 24.68 -19.71
C ALA A 488 3.16 24.56 -21.01
N LEU A 489 2.46 23.44 -21.22
CA LEU A 489 1.97 23.02 -22.55
C LEU A 489 0.44 23.02 -22.72
N GLY A 490 -0.34 23.19 -21.64
CA GLY A 490 -1.80 23.27 -21.73
C GLY A 490 -2.46 23.59 -20.38
N ASP A 491 -3.73 23.98 -20.41
CA ASP A 491 -4.50 24.38 -19.22
C ASP A 491 -4.90 23.17 -18.37
N LEU A 492 -5.12 23.39 -17.07
CA LEU A 492 -5.84 22.44 -16.21
C LEU A 492 -7.31 22.86 -16.14
N ILE A 493 -8.19 22.03 -16.70
CA ILE A 493 -9.61 22.33 -16.83
C ILE A 493 -10.43 21.53 -15.81
N VAL A 494 -11.12 22.24 -14.92
CA VAL A 494 -12.07 21.71 -13.94
C VAL A 494 -13.48 21.75 -14.51
N ARG A 495 -14.10 20.59 -14.69
CA ARG A 495 -15.41 20.45 -15.35
C ARG A 495 -16.61 20.68 -14.43
N ASN A 496 -16.51 20.29 -13.15
CA ASN A 496 -17.64 20.33 -12.22
C ASN A 496 -17.41 21.25 -11.01
N ASN A 497 -16.29 21.09 -10.29
CA ASN A 497 -16.11 21.78 -9.03
C ASN A 497 -14.64 21.97 -8.65
N LEU A 498 -14.27 23.20 -8.29
CA LEU A 498 -13.04 23.53 -7.59
C LEU A 498 -13.35 23.59 -6.08
N ASP A 499 -12.86 22.61 -5.33
CA ASP A 499 -13.13 22.48 -3.89
C ASP A 499 -11.91 22.91 -3.07
N LEU A 500 -12.01 24.06 -2.42
CA LEU A 500 -10.91 24.75 -1.75
C LEU A 500 -11.01 24.60 -0.23
N LEU A 501 -10.66 23.42 0.31
CA LEU A 501 -10.78 23.16 1.76
C LEU A 501 -9.63 23.79 2.55
N GLN A 502 -8.39 23.51 2.15
CA GLN A 502 -7.16 24.03 2.76
C GLN A 502 -5.97 23.91 1.80
N GLY A 503 -5.10 24.93 1.79
CA GLY A 503 -3.98 25.07 0.85
C GLY A 503 -4.33 25.96 -0.34
N ARG A 504 -3.38 26.75 -0.84
CA ARG A 504 -3.61 27.63 -1.99
C ARG A 504 -3.25 26.92 -3.28
N VAL A 505 -3.88 27.37 -4.37
CA VAL A 505 -3.52 26.95 -5.72
C VAL A 505 -2.72 28.07 -6.37
N PHE A 506 -1.58 27.75 -6.94
CA PHE A 506 -0.73 28.66 -7.72
C PHE A 506 -0.76 28.22 -9.19
N PRO A 507 -1.69 28.78 -10.00
CA PRO A 507 -1.65 28.64 -11.44
C PRO A 507 -0.38 29.30 -12.01
N GLY A 508 0.10 28.80 -13.15
CA GLY A 508 1.16 29.45 -13.93
C GLY A 508 0.72 30.81 -14.51
N THR A 509 1.63 31.50 -15.18
CA THR A 509 1.36 32.76 -15.90
C THR A 509 0.81 32.51 -17.33
N GLY A 510 0.04 31.43 -17.48
CA GLY A 510 -0.28 30.77 -18.74
C GLY A 510 0.60 29.53 -18.93
N PRO A 511 0.05 28.31 -19.05
CA PRO A 511 -1.37 27.89 -19.03
C PRO A 511 -2.16 28.20 -17.74
N TYR A 512 -3.49 28.17 -17.83
CA TYR A 512 -4.43 28.59 -16.78
C TYR A 512 -5.06 27.43 -16.00
N LEU A 513 -5.52 27.75 -14.78
CA LEU A 513 -6.59 27.00 -14.14
C LEU A 513 -7.93 27.52 -14.69
N GLN A 514 -8.74 26.64 -15.28
CA GLN A 514 -10.01 27.02 -15.91
C GLN A 514 -11.18 26.21 -15.36
N LEU A 515 -12.31 26.86 -15.09
CA LEU A 515 -13.58 26.24 -14.75
C LEU A 515 -14.53 26.31 -15.97
N GLN A 516 -15.14 25.18 -16.33
CA GLN A 516 -16.10 25.11 -17.43
C GLN A 516 -17.47 25.75 -17.10
N ASP A 517 -18.34 25.84 -18.11
CA ASP A 517 -19.75 26.21 -17.93
C ASP A 517 -20.44 25.29 -16.92
N ASN A 518 -21.28 25.83 -16.02
CA ASN A 518 -21.87 25.13 -14.87
C ASN A 518 -20.90 24.66 -13.77
N ALA A 519 -19.57 24.78 -13.95
CA ALA A 519 -18.62 24.45 -12.89
C ALA A 519 -18.69 25.47 -11.74
N THR A 520 -18.52 24.98 -10.51
CA THR A 520 -18.62 25.79 -9.28
C THR A 520 -17.28 25.88 -8.55
N ALA A 521 -17.13 26.87 -7.68
CA ALA A 521 -16.06 26.90 -6.68
C ALA A 521 -16.68 26.92 -5.27
N THR A 522 -16.16 26.10 -4.37
CA THR A 522 -16.71 25.91 -3.01
C THR A 522 -15.61 25.97 -1.96
N ASN A 523 -16.01 26.24 -0.72
CA ASN A 523 -15.17 26.22 0.49
C ASN A 523 -14.02 27.25 0.56
N ALA A 524 -13.89 28.14 -0.43
CA ALA A 524 -12.88 29.19 -0.42
C ALA A 524 -12.84 29.98 0.89
N SER A 525 -11.64 30.17 1.43
CA SER A 525 -11.37 30.93 2.66
C SER A 525 -9.97 31.53 2.61
N ASP A 526 -9.54 32.28 3.63
CA ASP A 526 -8.14 32.73 3.73
C ASP A 526 -7.14 31.57 3.82
N LEU A 527 -7.61 30.34 4.09
CA LEU A 527 -6.79 29.12 4.09
C LEU A 527 -6.70 28.44 2.72
N SER A 528 -7.61 28.74 1.78
CA SER A 528 -7.64 28.09 0.47
C SER A 528 -8.34 28.96 -0.58
N PHE A 529 -7.56 29.35 -1.58
CA PHE A 529 -7.97 30.22 -2.69
C PHE A 529 -7.00 30.05 -3.86
N VAL A 530 -7.37 30.62 -5.01
CA VAL A 530 -6.49 30.70 -6.19
C VAL A 530 -5.58 31.91 -6.06
N HIS A 531 -4.29 31.66 -5.84
CA HIS A 531 -3.24 32.66 -5.75
C HIS A 531 -2.67 32.97 -7.16
N GLY A 532 -3.51 33.53 -8.02
CA GLY A 532 -3.16 33.85 -9.40
C GLY A 532 -4.39 33.97 -10.29
N MET A 533 -4.20 33.84 -11.60
CA MET A 533 -5.27 33.95 -12.58
C MET A 533 -6.19 32.72 -12.57
N LEU A 534 -7.50 32.97 -12.56
CA LEU A 534 -8.54 31.95 -12.69
C LEU A 534 -9.47 32.29 -13.85
N VAL A 535 -9.67 31.35 -14.77
CA VAL A 535 -10.62 31.49 -15.89
C VAL A 535 -11.94 30.82 -15.55
N LYS A 536 -13.07 31.51 -15.78
CA LYS A 536 -14.42 30.94 -15.75
C LYS A 536 -15.06 31.07 -17.13
N VAL A 537 -15.38 29.92 -17.73
CA VAL A 537 -16.18 29.82 -18.96
C VAL A 537 -17.65 29.66 -18.56
N GLY A 538 -18.57 30.23 -19.32
CA GLY A 538 -20.00 29.97 -19.16
C GLY A 538 -20.84 31.22 -18.90
N ASN A 539 -22.15 31.03 -18.78
CA ASN A 539 -23.12 32.11 -18.62
C ASN A 539 -23.66 32.30 -17.20
N ASP A 540 -23.23 31.46 -16.26
CA ASP A 540 -23.64 31.53 -14.86
C ASP A 540 -23.06 32.74 -14.13
N ALA A 541 -23.80 33.25 -13.14
CA ALA A 541 -23.21 34.12 -12.14
C ALA A 541 -22.13 33.36 -11.36
N PHE A 542 -21.01 34.02 -11.07
CA PHE A 542 -19.86 33.36 -10.47
C PHE A 542 -19.07 34.31 -9.58
N THR A 543 -18.56 33.77 -8.46
CA THR A 543 -17.64 34.48 -7.57
C THR A 543 -16.27 33.82 -7.69
N PHE A 544 -15.30 34.53 -8.24
CA PHE A 544 -13.93 34.06 -8.39
C PHE A 544 -13.25 34.00 -7.01
N PRO A 545 -12.83 32.82 -6.51
CA PRO A 545 -12.13 32.68 -5.24
C PRO A 545 -10.63 33.02 -5.38
N VAL A 546 -10.32 34.23 -5.86
CA VAL A 546 -8.94 34.70 -6.07
C VAL A 546 -8.39 35.40 -4.82
N GLY A 547 -7.07 35.42 -4.68
CA GLY A 547 -6.39 36.05 -3.56
C GLY A 547 -4.88 36.17 -3.75
N LYS A 548 -4.20 36.71 -2.74
CA LYS A 548 -2.73 36.88 -2.74
C LYS A 548 -2.19 36.79 -1.31
N GLY A 549 -1.00 36.23 -1.14
CA GLY A 549 -0.40 35.95 0.16
C GLY A 549 -1.28 35.03 1.00
N ASN A 550 -1.92 35.60 2.02
CA ASN A 550 -2.86 34.90 2.91
C ASN A 550 -4.27 35.53 2.87
N LEU A 551 -4.58 36.31 1.83
CA LEU A 551 -5.81 37.09 1.74
C LEU A 551 -6.68 36.57 0.60
N LEU A 552 -7.83 35.98 0.93
CA LEU A 552 -8.90 35.74 -0.04
C LEU A 552 -9.63 37.05 -0.30
N ARG A 553 -9.72 37.45 -1.57
CA ARG A 553 -10.42 38.67 -2.00
C ARG A 553 -11.22 38.40 -3.26
N PRO A 554 -12.44 37.85 -3.10
CA PRO A 554 -13.22 37.43 -4.24
C PRO A 554 -13.70 38.62 -5.07
N ILE A 555 -13.88 38.38 -6.36
CA ILE A 555 -14.59 39.26 -7.29
C ILE A 555 -15.75 38.49 -7.91
N GLY A 556 -16.93 39.10 -7.94
CA GLY A 556 -18.15 38.49 -8.45
C GLY A 556 -18.54 39.03 -9.81
N ILE A 557 -19.21 38.19 -10.59
CA ILE A 557 -19.91 38.55 -11.82
C ILE A 557 -21.35 38.07 -11.77
N SER A 558 -22.27 38.87 -12.32
CA SER A 558 -23.61 38.39 -12.66
C SER A 558 -23.56 37.38 -13.82
N THR A 559 -24.71 36.86 -14.21
CA THR A 559 -24.82 36.06 -15.44
C THR A 559 -24.28 36.85 -16.64
N VAL A 560 -23.55 36.18 -17.53
CA VAL A 560 -23.08 36.75 -18.82
C VAL A 560 -23.93 36.26 -19.99
N SER A 561 -23.70 36.83 -21.18
CA SER A 561 -24.53 36.66 -22.37
C SER A 561 -24.48 35.27 -23.02
N SER A 562 -23.30 34.65 -23.11
CA SER A 562 -23.09 33.38 -23.83
C SER A 562 -22.42 32.33 -22.95
N ALA A 563 -22.82 31.07 -23.11
CA ALA A 563 -22.18 29.92 -22.45
C ALA A 563 -20.76 29.64 -22.97
N SER A 564 -20.35 30.30 -24.05
CA SER A 564 -18.98 30.26 -24.59
C SER A 564 -18.13 31.46 -24.21
N ASP A 565 -18.71 32.48 -23.56
CA ASP A 565 -17.93 33.62 -23.06
C ASP A 565 -17.09 33.14 -21.87
N ALA A 566 -15.92 33.76 -21.69
CA ALA A 566 -15.06 33.49 -20.56
C ALA A 566 -14.44 34.77 -20.01
N LEU A 567 -14.32 34.83 -18.69
CA LEU A 567 -13.66 35.91 -17.96
C LEU A 567 -12.50 35.34 -17.15
N VAL A 568 -11.41 36.10 -17.06
CA VAL A 568 -10.25 35.78 -16.22
C VAL A 568 -10.15 36.81 -15.10
N ALA A 569 -9.85 36.36 -13.89
CA ALA A 569 -9.68 37.23 -12.73
C ALA A 569 -8.36 36.97 -11.97
N GLU A 570 -7.77 38.02 -11.42
CA GLU A 570 -6.67 37.97 -10.44
C GLU A 570 -6.83 39.11 -9.42
N TYR A 571 -6.34 38.92 -8.20
CA TYR A 571 -6.32 39.91 -7.14
C TYR A 571 -4.90 40.44 -6.85
N TYR A 572 -4.79 41.74 -6.57
CA TYR A 572 -3.54 42.40 -6.22
C TYR A 572 -3.69 43.25 -4.95
N PRO A 573 -2.97 42.94 -3.85
CA PRO A 573 -2.90 43.75 -2.64
C PRO A 573 -1.83 44.85 -2.80
N ALA A 574 -2.04 45.77 -3.74
CA ALA A 574 -1.12 46.85 -4.02
C ALA A 574 -1.88 48.13 -4.40
N ASP A 575 -1.19 49.28 -4.31
CA ASP A 575 -1.76 50.58 -4.64
C ASP A 575 -1.93 50.74 -6.16
N PRO A 576 -3.17 50.76 -6.69
CA PRO A 576 -3.41 50.99 -8.11
C PRO A 576 -2.97 52.39 -8.58
N ASN A 577 -2.89 53.40 -7.70
CA ASN A 577 -2.40 54.73 -8.09
C ASN A 577 -0.93 54.69 -8.53
N VAL A 578 -0.15 53.78 -7.93
CA VAL A 578 1.28 53.59 -8.22
C VAL A 578 1.51 52.58 -9.34
N VAL A 579 0.77 51.47 -9.32
CA VAL A 579 1.01 50.34 -10.22
C VAL A 579 0.31 50.50 -11.57
N VAL A 580 -0.89 51.08 -11.59
CA VAL A 580 -1.72 51.22 -12.79
C VAL A 580 -1.70 52.67 -13.28
N GLY A 581 -2.05 53.62 -12.40
CA GLY A 581 -2.14 55.05 -12.70
C GLY A 581 -3.13 55.76 -11.77
N GLY A 582 -2.93 57.06 -11.51
CA GLY A 582 -3.71 57.82 -10.52
C GLY A 582 -4.66 58.87 -11.10
N ALA A 583 -4.88 58.91 -12.40
CA ALA A 583 -5.78 59.91 -13.00
C ALA A 583 -7.25 59.54 -12.75
N MET A 584 -8.01 60.48 -12.19
CA MET A 584 -9.43 60.30 -11.85
C MET A 584 -10.34 61.01 -12.86
N GLY A 585 -11.32 60.27 -13.34
CA GLY A 585 -12.42 60.79 -14.14
C GLY A 585 -13.45 61.54 -13.28
N PRO A 586 -14.41 62.22 -13.93
CA PRO A 586 -15.45 62.96 -13.21
C PRO A 586 -16.29 62.04 -12.33
N GLY A 587 -16.54 62.48 -11.10
CA GLY A 587 -17.38 61.74 -10.13
C GLY A 587 -16.61 60.89 -9.13
N LEU A 588 -15.29 60.71 -9.31
CA LEU A 588 -14.42 60.10 -8.31
C LEU A 588 -13.58 61.17 -7.60
N ASP A 589 -13.42 61.01 -6.30
CA ASP A 589 -12.45 61.74 -5.49
C ASP A 589 -11.12 60.96 -5.47
N HIS A 590 -11.18 59.69 -5.05
CA HIS A 590 -10.03 58.78 -5.02
C HIS A 590 -10.44 57.31 -5.18
N ILE A 591 -9.46 56.45 -5.45
CA ILE A 591 -9.56 54.98 -5.43
C ILE A 591 -8.77 54.41 -4.26
N SER A 592 -9.13 53.23 -3.77
CA SER A 592 -8.40 52.52 -2.72
C SER A 592 -6.92 52.35 -3.09
N SER A 593 -6.03 52.60 -2.13
CA SER A 593 -4.59 52.39 -2.28
C SER A 593 -4.10 51.04 -1.76
N CYS A 594 -5.00 50.14 -1.35
CA CYS A 594 -4.63 48.84 -0.77
C CYS A 594 -4.72 47.71 -1.77
N GLU A 595 -5.67 47.78 -2.69
CA GLU A 595 -5.98 46.66 -3.54
C GLU A 595 -6.72 47.03 -4.82
N TYR A 596 -6.57 46.16 -5.82
CA TYR A 596 -7.33 46.18 -7.05
C TYR A 596 -7.46 44.76 -7.61
N TRP A 597 -8.39 44.58 -8.55
CA TRP A 597 -8.63 43.32 -9.23
C TRP A 597 -8.39 43.49 -10.72
N LEU A 598 -7.87 42.46 -11.36
CA LEU A 598 -8.00 42.24 -12.79
C LEU A 598 -9.26 41.42 -13.03
N LEU A 599 -10.10 41.86 -13.97
CA LEU A 599 -11.21 41.10 -14.54
C LEU A 599 -11.42 41.54 -15.98
N GLU A 600 -11.11 40.65 -16.92
CA GLU A 600 -11.11 40.95 -18.36
C GLU A 600 -11.62 39.76 -19.20
N PRO A 601 -12.02 39.99 -20.46
CA PRO A 601 -12.51 38.92 -21.31
C PRO A 601 -11.37 37.98 -21.72
N HIS A 602 -11.50 36.71 -21.40
CA HIS A 602 -10.59 35.66 -21.86
C HIS A 602 -10.99 35.15 -23.25
N THR A 603 -12.29 34.92 -23.47
CA THR A 603 -12.87 34.63 -24.79
C THR A 603 -14.24 35.29 -24.94
N GLY A 604 -14.59 35.65 -26.17
CA GLY A 604 -15.89 36.26 -26.49
C GLY A 604 -15.98 37.75 -26.12
N THR A 605 -17.20 38.23 -25.92
CA THR A 605 -17.50 39.63 -25.57
C THR A 605 -18.51 39.68 -24.42
N PRO A 606 -18.13 39.18 -23.23
CA PRO A 606 -19.04 39.09 -22.09
C PRO A 606 -19.57 40.46 -21.68
N THR A 607 -20.78 40.47 -21.12
CA THR A 607 -21.37 41.62 -20.45
C THR A 607 -21.97 41.15 -19.13
N ALA A 608 -21.56 41.73 -18.00
CA ALA A 608 -22.09 41.41 -16.67
C ALA A 608 -21.93 42.60 -15.70
N ASN A 609 -22.68 42.55 -14.59
CA ASN A 609 -22.41 43.36 -13.42
C ASN A 609 -21.19 42.78 -12.69
N VAL A 610 -20.35 43.65 -12.15
CA VAL A 610 -19.19 43.29 -11.32
C VAL A 610 -19.52 43.56 -9.86
N THR A 611 -19.09 42.65 -8.99
CA THR A 611 -19.20 42.78 -7.54
C THR A 611 -17.82 42.75 -6.92
N LEU A 612 -17.42 43.84 -6.25
CA LEU A 612 -16.17 43.89 -5.47
C LEU A 612 -16.46 43.56 -4.00
N THR A 613 -15.44 43.08 -3.29
CA THR A 613 -15.49 42.76 -1.86
C THR A 613 -14.55 43.66 -1.07
N TRP A 614 -14.83 43.93 0.20
CA TRP A 614 -13.89 44.57 1.12
C TRP A 614 -13.82 43.84 2.46
N ARG A 615 -12.67 43.96 3.13
CA ARG A 615 -12.46 43.46 4.50
C ARG A 615 -11.38 44.25 5.24
N ASP A 616 -11.78 44.87 6.34
CA ASP A 616 -10.90 45.57 7.28
C ASP A 616 -9.94 44.58 8.00
N PRO A 617 -8.67 44.96 8.28
CA PRO A 617 -8.00 46.23 7.98
C PRO A 617 -7.31 46.28 6.61
N TYR A 618 -7.59 45.33 5.72
CA TYR A 618 -6.79 45.11 4.52
C TYR A 618 -7.30 45.87 3.29
N SER A 619 -8.53 46.38 3.31
CA SER A 619 -9.17 47.10 2.19
C SER A 619 -9.18 48.62 2.38
N CYS A 620 -8.21 49.16 3.13
CA CYS A 620 -8.05 50.60 3.41
C CYS A 620 -9.15 51.28 4.25
N GLU A 621 -9.92 50.52 5.04
CA GLU A 621 -11.07 51.00 5.82
C GLU A 621 -12.23 51.55 4.96
N VAL A 622 -13.43 51.00 5.15
CA VAL A 622 -14.65 51.52 4.53
C VAL A 622 -15.45 52.21 5.63
N THR A 623 -15.54 53.55 5.59
CA THR A 623 -16.21 54.36 6.63
C THR A 623 -17.65 54.73 6.27
N ASN A 624 -18.00 54.74 4.98
CA ASN A 624 -19.29 55.21 4.48
C ASN A 624 -19.74 54.43 3.23
N LEU A 625 -20.73 53.55 3.41
CA LEU A 625 -21.28 52.70 2.33
C LEU A 625 -22.02 53.50 1.23
N PRO A 626 -22.85 54.52 1.53
CA PRO A 626 -23.45 55.38 0.49
C PRO A 626 -22.46 56.05 -0.47
N ASP A 627 -21.27 56.43 0.02
CA ASP A 627 -20.28 57.14 -0.79
C ASP A 627 -19.28 56.20 -1.49
N LEU A 628 -19.24 54.92 -1.09
CA LEU A 628 -18.44 53.88 -1.74
C LEU A 628 -18.82 53.70 -3.22
N ARG A 629 -17.84 53.51 -4.09
CA ARG A 629 -17.99 53.31 -5.54
C ARG A 629 -17.14 52.15 -6.02
N ILE A 630 -17.49 51.66 -7.21
CA ILE A 630 -16.62 50.83 -8.04
C ILE A 630 -16.00 51.74 -9.09
N ALA A 631 -14.66 51.76 -9.16
CA ALA A 631 -13.92 52.41 -10.23
C ALA A 631 -13.42 51.37 -11.24
N HIS A 632 -13.40 51.75 -12.52
CA HIS A 632 -12.87 50.92 -13.60
C HIS A 632 -11.83 51.69 -14.41
N TYR A 633 -10.72 51.02 -14.70
CA TYR A 633 -9.62 51.62 -15.45
C TYR A 633 -9.87 51.58 -16.96
N ASP A 634 -9.71 52.72 -17.62
CA ASP A 634 -9.72 52.82 -19.08
C ASP A 634 -8.29 53.02 -19.60
N GLY A 635 -7.66 51.92 -20.03
CA GLY A 635 -6.28 51.94 -20.54
C GLY A 635 -6.05 52.94 -21.70
N PRO A 636 -6.92 53.02 -22.72
CA PRO A 636 -6.85 54.04 -23.77
C PRO A 636 -6.77 55.51 -23.30
N THR A 637 -7.39 55.86 -22.17
CA THR A 637 -7.38 57.22 -21.62
C THR A 637 -6.52 57.36 -20.36
N ASP A 638 -5.90 56.27 -19.90
CA ASP A 638 -5.06 56.21 -18.70
C ASP A 638 -5.78 56.73 -17.45
N THR A 639 -7.10 56.50 -17.35
CA THR A 639 -7.99 57.16 -16.37
C THR A 639 -8.95 56.18 -15.69
N TRP A 640 -9.17 56.35 -14.39
CA TRP A 640 -10.19 55.64 -13.62
C TRP A 640 -11.54 56.34 -13.72
N TYR A 641 -12.60 55.61 -14.07
CA TYR A 641 -13.96 56.15 -14.17
C TYR A 641 -14.90 55.55 -13.12
N ASP A 642 -15.75 56.41 -12.56
CA ASP A 642 -16.85 56.00 -11.67
C ASP A 642 -17.81 55.07 -12.42
N ARG A 643 -18.04 53.88 -11.87
CA ARG A 643 -19.07 52.94 -12.33
C ARG A 643 -20.27 52.87 -11.41
N GLY A 644 -20.29 53.67 -10.35
CA GLY A 644 -21.41 53.85 -9.45
C GLY A 644 -21.44 52.88 -8.28
N ASN A 645 -22.59 52.87 -7.61
CA ASN A 645 -22.93 52.00 -6.49
C ASN A 645 -24.34 51.46 -6.70
N GLY A 646 -24.45 50.20 -7.12
CA GLY A 646 -25.72 49.49 -7.33
C GLY A 646 -26.33 48.92 -6.05
N GLY A 647 -25.60 48.99 -4.94
CA GLY A 647 -26.01 48.48 -3.64
C GLY A 647 -24.84 47.83 -2.91
N THR A 648 -24.83 48.00 -1.58
CA THR A 648 -23.85 47.39 -0.68
C THR A 648 -24.49 46.33 0.21
N THR A 649 -23.74 45.28 0.53
CA THR A 649 -24.09 44.32 1.58
C THR A 649 -23.12 44.43 2.77
N GLY A 650 -23.44 43.76 3.89
CA GLY A 650 -22.54 43.70 5.04
C GLY A 650 -22.50 44.98 5.87
N ASN A 651 -21.31 45.36 6.33
CA ASN A 651 -21.04 46.52 7.18
C ASN A 651 -19.66 47.13 6.86
N LEU A 652 -19.25 48.12 7.64
CA LEU A 652 -17.98 48.83 7.46
C LEU A 652 -16.73 47.93 7.52
N LEU A 653 -16.78 46.80 8.22
CA LEU A 653 -15.64 45.89 8.37
C LEU A 653 -15.57 44.82 7.26
N ASN A 654 -16.70 44.45 6.67
CA ASN A 654 -16.76 43.48 5.58
C ASN A 654 -18.07 43.58 4.81
N GLY A 655 -17.99 43.42 3.49
CA GLY A 655 -19.17 43.43 2.64
C GLY A 655 -18.84 43.39 1.16
N THR A 656 -19.85 43.68 0.34
CA THR A 656 -19.75 43.70 -1.12
C THR A 656 -20.41 44.95 -1.69
N ILE A 657 -19.92 45.43 -2.83
CA ILE A 657 -20.54 46.48 -3.64
C ILE A 657 -20.73 45.94 -5.06
N GLU A 658 -21.89 46.18 -5.68
CA GLU A 658 -22.20 45.74 -7.04
C GLU A 658 -22.36 46.94 -7.98
N LEU A 659 -22.06 46.74 -9.27
CA LEU A 659 -22.39 47.70 -10.32
C LEU A 659 -23.91 47.95 -10.44
N PRO A 660 -24.35 49.20 -10.66
CA PRO A 660 -25.77 49.52 -10.89
C PRO A 660 -26.29 49.08 -12.27
N ALA A 661 -25.41 48.76 -13.22
CA ALA A 661 -25.75 48.34 -14.57
C ALA A 661 -24.66 47.44 -15.15
N SER A 662 -25.02 46.67 -16.19
CA SER A 662 -24.11 45.74 -16.81
C SER A 662 -22.98 46.43 -17.56
N HIS A 663 -21.79 45.84 -17.46
CA HIS A 663 -20.58 46.33 -18.08
C HIS A 663 -20.15 45.40 -19.21
N ALA A 664 -19.88 45.97 -20.38
CA ALA A 664 -19.32 45.22 -21.51
C ALA A 664 -17.80 45.19 -21.38
N PHE A 665 -17.22 44.00 -21.22
CA PHE A 665 -15.78 43.86 -21.02
C PHE A 665 -15.03 44.00 -22.35
N ALA A 666 -13.93 44.73 -22.33
CA ALA A 666 -13.03 44.93 -23.47
C ALA A 666 -11.58 44.66 -23.05
N ALA A 667 -10.79 44.11 -23.98
CA ALA A 667 -9.36 43.96 -23.76
C ALA A 667 -8.69 45.33 -23.53
N GLN A 668 -7.63 45.37 -22.72
CA GLN A 668 -6.88 46.59 -22.33
C GLN A 668 -7.59 47.53 -21.36
N GLN A 669 -8.72 47.11 -20.76
CA GLN A 669 -9.36 47.80 -19.64
C GLN A 669 -9.62 46.83 -18.48
N PRO A 670 -8.57 46.21 -17.89
CA PRO A 670 -8.79 45.03 -17.04
C PRO A 670 -9.04 45.35 -15.57
N TYR A 671 -8.78 46.58 -15.10
CA TYR A 671 -8.63 46.83 -13.66
C TYR A 671 -9.86 47.47 -13.01
N TRP A 672 -10.13 46.98 -11.80
CA TRP A 672 -11.25 47.36 -10.94
C TRP A 672 -10.75 47.68 -9.54
N ALA A 673 -11.26 48.75 -8.93
CA ALA A 673 -10.90 49.14 -7.56
C ALA A 673 -12.12 49.67 -6.79
N LEU A 674 -12.07 49.57 -5.47
CA LEU A 674 -12.95 50.34 -4.59
C LEU A 674 -12.60 51.83 -4.71
N ALA A 675 -13.58 52.71 -4.58
CA ALA A 675 -13.39 54.15 -4.73
C ALA A 675 -14.40 54.95 -3.89
N SER A 676 -14.23 56.26 -3.82
CA SER A 676 -15.12 57.17 -3.12
C SER A 676 -15.41 58.43 -3.96
N VAL A 677 -16.52 59.09 -3.66
CA VAL A 677 -16.93 60.35 -4.31
C VAL A 677 -16.56 61.60 -3.50
N ASN A 678 -16.01 61.42 -2.30
CA ASN A 678 -15.56 62.46 -1.38
C ASN A 678 -14.45 61.90 -0.47
N ASN A 679 -14.08 62.64 0.57
CA ASN A 679 -13.04 62.27 1.53
C ASN A 679 -13.40 61.10 2.49
N GLU A 680 -14.61 60.54 2.41
CA GLU A 680 -14.96 59.32 3.13
C GLU A 680 -14.34 58.08 2.46
N ASN A 681 -14.25 56.97 3.19
CA ASN A 681 -13.50 55.77 2.80
C ASN A 681 -12.02 56.10 2.50
N PRO A 682 -11.35 56.86 3.39
CA PRO A 682 -10.08 57.49 3.08
C PRO A 682 -8.97 56.48 2.83
N LEU A 683 -7.90 56.93 2.18
CA LEU A 683 -6.66 56.16 2.08
C LEU A 683 -6.07 55.91 3.49
N PRO A 684 -5.39 54.78 3.74
CA PRO A 684 -4.77 54.50 5.01
C PRO A 684 -3.64 55.51 5.24
N ILE A 685 -3.73 56.24 6.35
CA ILE A 685 -2.68 57.15 6.77
C ILE A 685 -1.78 56.43 7.77
N GLU A 686 -0.53 56.13 7.37
CA GLU A 686 0.46 55.59 8.30
C GLU A 686 1.09 56.74 9.10
N LEU A 687 0.94 56.71 10.43
CA LEU A 687 1.56 57.68 11.35
C LEU A 687 2.97 57.20 11.74
N LEU A 688 4.00 57.94 11.31
CA LEU A 688 5.38 57.76 11.78
C LEU A 688 5.55 58.17 13.25
N ALA A 689 4.80 59.18 13.70
CA ALA A 689 4.77 59.61 15.09
C ALA A 689 3.44 60.28 15.42
N PHE A 690 2.98 60.12 16.66
CA PHE A 690 1.88 60.88 17.23
C PHE A 690 2.23 61.24 18.67
N SER A 691 2.30 62.53 18.99
CA SER A 691 2.59 63.02 20.33
C SER A 691 1.60 64.10 20.74
N GLY A 692 1.09 63.99 21.97
CA GLY A 692 0.26 65.02 22.58
C GLY A 692 1.02 65.68 23.72
N ARG A 693 1.17 67.00 23.69
CA ARG A 693 1.68 67.77 24.83
C ARG A 693 0.72 68.87 25.23
N ARG A 694 0.62 69.12 26.52
CA ARG A 694 -0.17 70.23 27.06
C ARG A 694 0.53 71.55 26.74
N GLU A 695 -0.19 72.48 26.12
CA GLU A 695 0.26 73.83 25.83
C GLU A 695 -0.75 74.82 26.45
N GLY A 696 -0.45 75.26 27.68
CA GLY A 696 -1.36 76.09 28.48
C GLY A 696 -2.63 75.34 28.91
N GLU A 697 -3.79 75.87 28.53
CA GLU A 697 -5.11 75.24 28.73
C GLU A 697 -5.54 74.34 27.56
N GLN A 698 -4.71 74.18 26.53
CA GLN A 698 -4.98 73.34 25.36
C GLN A 698 -4.05 72.13 25.30
N VAL A 699 -4.45 71.11 24.55
CA VAL A 699 -3.59 69.98 24.17
C VAL A 699 -3.15 70.20 22.74
N ARG A 700 -1.84 70.30 22.51
CA ARG A 700 -1.23 70.32 21.19
C ARG A 700 -0.92 68.90 20.78
N LEU A 701 -1.47 68.51 19.65
CA LEU A 701 -1.16 67.26 18.97
C LEU A 701 -0.13 67.56 17.87
N GLU A 702 0.93 66.77 17.82
CA GLU A 702 1.92 66.77 16.75
C GLU A 702 1.98 65.36 16.19
N TRP A 703 1.72 65.21 14.91
CA TRP A 703 1.87 63.95 14.22
C TRP A 703 2.78 64.11 13.00
N VAL A 704 3.31 62.97 12.55
CA VAL A 704 4.10 62.85 11.33
C VAL A 704 3.54 61.66 10.59
N THR A 705 3.18 61.81 9.32
CA THR A 705 2.72 60.71 8.46
C THR A 705 3.88 60.18 7.61
N ALA A 706 3.76 58.93 7.13
CA ALA A 706 4.72 58.34 6.21
C ALA A 706 4.65 58.96 4.80
N SER A 707 3.47 59.46 4.42
CA SER A 707 3.28 60.36 3.27
C SER A 707 2.17 61.38 3.56
N GLU A 708 2.31 62.59 3.03
CA GLU A 708 1.35 63.69 3.18
C GLU A 708 1.04 64.22 1.78
N GLN A 709 0.09 63.57 1.12
CA GLN A 709 -0.48 64.02 -0.14
C GLN A 709 -1.99 63.84 -0.03
N ASP A 710 -2.73 64.95 -0.07
CA ASP A 710 -4.20 65.02 -0.01
C ASP A 710 -4.84 64.42 1.27
N ASN A 711 -4.31 64.77 2.46
CA ASN A 711 -4.79 64.29 3.77
C ASN A 711 -5.66 65.34 4.52
N ASP A 712 -6.16 66.37 3.82
CA ASP A 712 -6.82 67.58 4.36
C ASP A 712 -8.30 67.41 4.72
#